data_AF-A0ABD5MUT6-F1
#
_entry.id   AF-A0ABD5MUT6-F1
#
_cell.length_a   1.000
_cell.length_b   1.000
_cell.length_c   1.000
_cell.angle_alpha   90.00
_cell.angle_beta   90.00
_cell.angle_gamma   90.00
#
_symmetry.space_group_name_H-M   'P 1'
#
loop_
_entity.id
_entity.type
_entity.pdbx_description
1 polymer ?
#
loop_
_entity_poly.entity_id
_entity_poly.type
_entity_poly.pdbx_seq_one_letter_code
_entity_poly.pdbx_strand_id
1 'polypeptide(L)'
;MSVKAIKKALKNFGLTEKEVDVYIILAKHGILTAGQISKLTKIQRPHVYRTLKSLKKKRVAESTLEAPTRFSSVSFEKILDENIKIKQEEASLLEKTKKDLLSDWNKISSTIIEPDVGKFFVIEGNRKIYFKISEMIKKTKSHFLAIFTVPELVRNEQYGVFDAIYSHPFKSKIKFQFLTELSIQNLKAMKLLNPKLELEAGFKLKGRNLSSSFALLPRMVIKDNDEILFFITPKSDIFRAGQNEACICTNNASLVQALTGIFKDLWRDSTDIEKKILEIEKGKLPLKHLLTKTKSTPIDYEQAFIQVKEYTSQLPLLTAELERIEHSTPNLVGRGKELGQLQELAEKALRGNGKTVIISGEAGIGKTRLANELVNYAEAQNLLILKHRCTSESSIPLWPIRKVLADLFDISREDTPEIRRKKIGKIIAESVPEFVQLVPIIDKIIAGFSILPTISYEHEFKMDSSSMISFFESATELVDLSQCLVALSKKQPLILFFDDLHLADSSTLKLCQNLAGAIKESHFFMIGTYRQEAVNKSSKGINSPFCDFLQNMKGNILYQNIELERLNENDTSSLIKNVLATDNDLLQKQIYNETEGNPFFILETLKFLITKKLLKKKDQKWELIRDQKKIEIPPRIHDLLLLRINILKEEERDILDCACVIGEEFSSELIKEITGLNRLKLLKKLNNIEKKYQLIHSSNGLFKFDHSKIREVLYQEMVPELRKEYHFLTAKKLEEIHQNNLNQVVNQLSYHFYKSQNPEKAVPYLLKAGEKSRKEWAIFETIQYYLQALEMMENNEGWNHERTATLEVLGTLLALNAEHDKANEFYQKAVVSTSDEIIKDRILRKIQRKKIVENDGVKLAYYVYGEGEPTIFLLAFHATAELWIPQVTYFSQKHKVITIDMRGTGESDKPSGEYTSEVHVSDVKSIIDDTTDDNIIFVASFVGARIAIKYVTNYSEKISKLILLSFNPGPVNTTPGFNKKAFDEFHERAVKNPSWYTKHFLESAVPDPRFRALKKWGLKSMQKTPPEIFVKSIFSHMDEDIRPLLKKINIPTLILEGDKTRFYLEKVKYLQEQILGSKAYIFRDIGSCFLNMQRTNKFNDILEQFIKTGEILKE
;
A
#
# COMPACT_ATOMS: atom_id res chain seq x y z
N MET A 1 43.20 -32.43 -30.49
CA MET A 1 42.29 -31.46 -29.85
C MET A 1 41.69 -32.07 -28.59
N SER A 2 41.61 -31.33 -27.47
CA SER A 2 40.92 -31.85 -26.28
C SER A 2 39.42 -32.04 -26.56
N VAL A 3 38.79 -33.04 -25.95
CA VAL A 3 37.32 -33.25 -26.04
C VAL A 3 36.55 -31.97 -25.70
N LYS A 4 37.12 -31.11 -24.84
CA LYS A 4 36.58 -29.80 -24.47
C LYS A 4 36.53 -28.82 -25.66
N ALA A 5 37.52 -28.85 -26.55
CA ALA A 5 37.52 -28.04 -27.77
C ALA A 5 36.43 -28.50 -28.77
N ILE A 6 36.26 -29.81 -28.94
CA ILE A 6 35.22 -30.39 -29.81
C ILE A 6 33.82 -30.08 -29.27
N LYS A 7 33.60 -30.21 -27.95
CA LYS A 7 32.34 -29.80 -27.30
C LYS A 7 32.01 -28.33 -27.55
N LYS A 8 33.01 -27.45 -27.45
CA LYS A 8 32.84 -26.01 -27.71
C LYS A 8 32.50 -25.74 -29.19
N ALA A 9 33.16 -26.42 -30.11
CA ALA A 9 32.88 -26.30 -31.55
C ALA A 9 31.45 -26.76 -31.90
N LEU A 10 31.01 -27.91 -31.38
CA LEU A 10 29.65 -28.42 -31.60
C LEU A 10 28.57 -27.51 -31.00
N LYS A 11 28.82 -26.89 -29.83
CA LYS A 11 27.92 -25.86 -29.26
C LYS A 11 27.82 -24.63 -30.17
N ASN A 12 28.94 -24.19 -30.75
CA ASN A 12 28.95 -23.09 -31.72
C ASN A 12 28.22 -23.44 -33.02
N PHE A 13 28.13 -24.72 -33.39
CA PHE A 13 27.30 -25.23 -34.49
C PHE A 13 25.81 -25.40 -34.12
N GLY A 14 25.37 -24.83 -32.99
CA GLY A 14 23.95 -24.81 -32.61
C GLY A 14 23.44 -26.10 -31.97
N LEU A 15 24.33 -26.97 -31.49
CA LEU A 15 23.95 -28.12 -30.65
C LEU A 15 23.83 -27.71 -29.19
N THR A 16 22.76 -28.16 -28.54
CA THR A 16 22.57 -28.02 -27.10
C THR A 16 23.54 -28.92 -26.33
N GLU A 17 23.75 -28.65 -25.05
CA GLU A 17 24.67 -29.43 -24.21
C GLU A 17 24.32 -30.93 -24.18
N LYS A 18 23.04 -31.27 -24.11
CA LYS A 18 22.56 -32.66 -24.17
C LYS A 18 22.76 -33.31 -25.54
N GLU A 19 22.64 -32.56 -26.63
CA GLU A 19 22.92 -33.04 -27.99
C GLU A 19 24.41 -33.32 -28.19
N VAL A 20 25.28 -32.45 -27.66
CA VAL A 20 26.73 -32.63 -27.71
C VAL A 20 27.17 -33.88 -26.95
N ASP A 21 26.59 -34.13 -25.77
CA ASP A 21 26.93 -35.32 -24.98
C ASP A 21 26.47 -36.62 -25.66
N VAL A 22 25.28 -36.64 -26.26
CA VAL A 22 24.78 -37.79 -27.02
C VAL A 22 25.61 -38.01 -28.29
N TYR A 23 25.95 -36.95 -29.03
CA TYR A 23 26.79 -37.05 -30.23
C TYR A 23 28.20 -37.58 -29.91
N ILE A 24 28.84 -37.12 -28.83
CA ILE A 24 30.16 -37.60 -28.44
C ILE A 24 30.12 -39.07 -28.01
N ILE A 25 29.05 -39.52 -27.35
CA ILE A 25 28.88 -40.92 -26.99
C ILE A 25 28.76 -41.79 -28.24
N LEU A 26 27.97 -41.37 -29.23
CA LEU A 26 27.86 -42.04 -30.53
C LEU A 26 29.19 -42.04 -31.30
N ALA A 27 29.90 -40.91 -31.33
CA ALA A 27 31.19 -40.80 -32.01
C ALA A 27 32.30 -41.65 -31.35
N LYS A 28 32.21 -41.88 -30.03
CA LYS A 28 33.19 -42.69 -29.29
C LYS A 28 32.93 -44.19 -29.35
N HIS A 29 31.66 -44.60 -29.34
CA HIS A 29 31.27 -46.02 -29.19
C HIS A 29 30.62 -46.59 -30.45
N GLY A 30 30.46 -45.78 -31.50
CA GLY A 30 29.85 -46.19 -32.75
C GLY A 30 28.34 -46.39 -32.64
N ILE A 31 27.84 -47.46 -33.24
CA ILE A 31 26.42 -47.73 -33.43
C ILE A 31 25.79 -48.20 -32.10
N LEU A 32 24.86 -47.43 -31.54
CA LEU A 32 24.21 -47.73 -30.26
C LEU A 32 22.68 -47.66 -30.33
N THR A 33 21.99 -48.43 -29.49
CA THR A 33 20.55 -48.28 -29.26
C THR A 33 20.26 -47.13 -28.29
N ALA A 34 19.06 -46.52 -28.37
CA ALA A 34 18.64 -45.47 -27.43
C ALA A 34 18.69 -45.92 -25.95
N GLY A 35 18.53 -47.22 -25.67
CA GLY A 35 18.70 -47.78 -24.33
C GLY A 35 20.14 -47.78 -23.84
N GLN A 36 21.10 -48.11 -24.70
CA GLN A 36 22.53 -48.07 -24.37
C GLN A 36 23.00 -46.62 -24.17
N ILE A 37 22.56 -45.70 -25.03
CA ILE A 37 22.86 -44.26 -24.90
C ILE A 37 22.31 -43.70 -23.59
N SER A 38 21.09 -44.08 -23.20
CA SER A 38 20.49 -43.69 -21.92
C SER A 38 21.32 -44.14 -20.72
N LYS A 39 21.82 -45.38 -20.72
CA LYS A 39 22.70 -45.89 -19.66
C LYS A 39 24.04 -45.15 -19.60
N LEU A 40 24.67 -44.88 -20.75
CA LEU A 40 25.99 -44.23 -20.81
C LEU A 40 25.94 -42.72 -20.52
N THR A 41 24.82 -42.04 -20.80
CA THR A 41 24.65 -40.59 -20.58
C THR A 41 23.92 -40.24 -19.29
N LYS A 42 23.31 -41.22 -18.61
CA LYS A 42 22.35 -41.04 -17.51
C LYS A 42 21.11 -40.20 -17.87
N ILE A 43 20.83 -39.97 -19.15
CA ILE A 43 19.63 -39.26 -19.63
C ILE A 43 18.48 -40.26 -19.71
N GLN A 44 17.28 -39.90 -19.21
CA GLN A 44 16.10 -40.76 -19.30
C GLN A 44 15.72 -41.08 -20.76
N ARG A 45 15.36 -42.34 -21.04
CA ARG A 45 15.04 -42.86 -22.39
C ARG A 45 14.14 -41.95 -23.26
N PRO A 46 13.02 -41.37 -22.76
CA PRO A 46 12.17 -40.49 -23.58
C PRO A 46 12.91 -39.23 -24.06
N HIS A 47 13.80 -38.69 -23.23
CA HIS A 47 14.63 -37.53 -23.58
C HIS A 47 15.71 -37.91 -24.59
N VAL A 48 16.32 -39.10 -24.48
CA VAL A 48 17.28 -39.60 -25.48
C VAL A 48 16.65 -39.70 -26.86
N TYR A 49 15.41 -40.21 -26.97
CA TYR A 49 14.70 -40.26 -28.26
C TYR A 49 14.43 -38.87 -28.85
N ARG A 50 14.04 -37.88 -28.04
CA ARG A 50 13.87 -36.49 -28.50
C ARG A 50 15.19 -35.89 -28.98
N THR A 51 16.28 -36.12 -28.24
CA THR A 51 17.62 -35.64 -28.62
C THR A 51 18.10 -36.29 -29.92
N LEU A 52 17.91 -37.60 -30.09
CA LEU A 52 18.27 -38.30 -31.33
C LEU A 52 17.42 -37.84 -32.53
N LYS A 53 16.13 -37.56 -32.33
CA LYS A 53 15.26 -36.98 -33.37
C LYS A 53 15.72 -35.58 -33.79
N SER A 54 16.15 -34.76 -32.83
CA SER A 54 16.72 -33.44 -33.10
C SER A 54 18.06 -33.52 -33.85
N LEU A 55 18.98 -34.39 -33.39
CA LEU A 55 20.27 -34.63 -34.06
C LEU A 55 20.10 -35.14 -35.49
N LYS A 56 19.10 -36.01 -35.73
CA LYS A 56 18.76 -36.48 -37.08
C LYS A 56 18.19 -35.37 -37.97
N LYS A 57 17.31 -34.50 -37.42
CA LYS A 57 16.80 -33.32 -38.14
C LYS A 57 17.92 -32.35 -38.53
N LYS A 58 18.94 -32.23 -37.67
CA LYS A 58 20.15 -31.42 -37.92
C LYS A 58 21.19 -32.14 -38.81
N ARG A 59 20.92 -33.37 -39.26
CA ARG A 59 21.83 -34.22 -40.07
C ARG A 59 23.16 -34.54 -39.39
N VAL A 60 23.18 -34.59 -38.06
CA VAL A 60 24.37 -34.86 -37.24
C VAL A 60 24.38 -36.31 -36.70
N ALA A 61 23.27 -37.03 -36.80
CA ALA A 61 23.17 -38.45 -36.47
C ALA A 61 22.24 -39.20 -37.46
N GLU A 62 22.56 -40.46 -37.72
CA GLU A 62 21.83 -41.36 -38.62
C GLU A 62 21.21 -42.52 -37.83
N SER A 63 20.23 -43.21 -38.42
CA SER A 63 19.55 -44.35 -37.79
C SER A 63 19.35 -45.50 -38.77
N THR A 64 19.54 -46.73 -38.30
CA THR A 64 19.23 -47.94 -39.07
C THR A 64 17.71 -48.19 -39.12
N LEU A 65 17.24 -48.94 -40.13
CA LEU A 65 15.83 -49.34 -40.26
C LEU A 65 15.49 -50.63 -39.48
N GLU A 66 16.44 -51.16 -38.71
CA GLU A 66 16.29 -52.40 -37.94
C GLU A 66 15.61 -52.16 -36.58
N ALA A 67 14.99 -53.20 -36.01
CA ALA A 67 14.41 -53.17 -34.67
C ALA A 67 15.25 -54.03 -33.70
N PRO A 68 15.74 -53.47 -32.55
CA PRO A 68 15.59 -52.09 -32.11
C PRO A 68 16.50 -51.11 -32.88
N THR A 69 15.96 -49.92 -33.19
CA THR A 69 16.64 -48.86 -33.95
C THR A 69 17.99 -48.50 -33.34
N ARG A 70 19.03 -48.55 -34.15
CA ARG A 70 20.39 -48.16 -33.77
C ARG A 70 20.76 -46.84 -34.43
N PHE A 71 21.63 -46.08 -33.76
CA PHE A 71 22.02 -44.74 -34.18
C PHE A 71 23.53 -44.63 -34.29
N SER A 72 24.01 -43.87 -35.27
CA SER A 72 25.42 -43.52 -35.47
C SER A 72 25.58 -42.00 -35.61
N SER A 73 26.75 -41.47 -35.27
CA SER A 73 27.10 -40.08 -35.56
C SER A 73 27.57 -39.94 -37.00
N VAL A 74 27.17 -38.85 -37.66
CA VAL A 74 27.82 -38.40 -38.92
C VAL A 74 29.25 -37.94 -38.59
N SER A 75 30.19 -38.12 -39.52
CA SER A 75 31.59 -37.71 -39.27
C SER A 75 31.70 -36.21 -39.04
N PHE A 76 32.57 -35.82 -38.09
CA PHE A 76 32.72 -34.41 -37.72
C PHE A 76 33.22 -33.54 -38.88
N GLU A 77 34.03 -34.12 -39.77
CA GLU A 77 34.54 -33.47 -41.00
C GLU A 77 33.39 -33.10 -41.94
N LYS A 78 32.49 -34.03 -42.22
CA LYS A 78 31.32 -33.79 -43.08
C LYS A 78 30.37 -32.72 -42.52
N ILE A 79 30.21 -32.68 -41.18
CA ILE A 79 29.44 -31.63 -40.50
C ILE A 79 30.10 -30.25 -40.64
N LEU A 80 31.43 -30.20 -40.63
CA LEU A 80 32.20 -28.97 -40.80
C LEU A 80 32.04 -28.43 -42.24
N ASP A 81 32.21 -29.31 -43.23
CA ASP A 81 32.16 -28.95 -44.65
C ASP A 81 30.77 -28.46 -45.08
N GLU A 82 29.71 -29.14 -44.64
CA GLU A 82 28.33 -28.72 -44.94
C GLU A 82 28.01 -27.35 -44.30
N ASN A 83 28.50 -27.08 -43.08
CA ASN A 83 28.29 -25.78 -42.44
C ASN A 83 29.09 -24.64 -43.11
N ILE A 84 30.33 -24.91 -43.50
CA ILE A 84 31.15 -23.94 -44.24
C ILE A 84 30.45 -23.57 -45.56
N LYS A 85 29.93 -24.58 -46.28
CA LYS A 85 29.19 -24.37 -47.52
C LYS A 85 27.93 -23.53 -47.33
N ILE A 86 27.11 -23.83 -46.32
CA ILE A 86 25.90 -23.03 -46.00
C ILE A 86 26.26 -21.57 -45.69
N LYS A 87 27.32 -21.34 -44.91
CA LYS A 87 27.74 -19.97 -44.55
C LYS A 87 28.29 -19.19 -45.74
N GLN A 88 28.96 -19.88 -46.67
CA GLN A 88 29.41 -19.27 -47.92
C GLN A 88 28.23 -18.93 -48.84
N GLU A 89 27.21 -19.78 -48.91
CA GLU A 89 25.98 -19.53 -49.68
C GLU A 89 25.17 -18.37 -49.11
N GLU A 90 25.00 -18.28 -47.79
CA GLU A 90 24.35 -17.14 -47.12
C GLU A 90 25.09 -15.82 -47.38
N ALA A 91 26.42 -15.84 -47.30
CA ALA A 91 27.25 -14.67 -47.56
C ALA A 91 27.16 -14.22 -49.04
N SER A 92 27.16 -15.18 -49.97
CA SER A 92 27.02 -14.92 -51.41
C SER A 92 25.63 -14.35 -51.75
N LEU A 93 24.57 -14.86 -51.13
CA LEU A 93 23.21 -14.33 -51.30
C LEU A 93 23.10 -12.89 -50.77
N LEU A 94 23.70 -12.60 -49.61
CA LEU A 94 23.73 -11.25 -49.04
C LEU A 94 24.54 -10.28 -49.91
N GLU A 95 25.68 -10.69 -50.45
CA GLU A 95 26.48 -9.92 -51.40
C GLU A 95 25.70 -9.60 -52.69
N LYS A 96 24.96 -10.58 -53.22
CA LYS A 96 24.12 -10.40 -54.41
C LYS A 96 22.95 -9.46 -54.14
N THR A 97 22.21 -9.71 -53.05
CA THR A 97 21.09 -8.86 -52.61
C THR A 97 21.54 -7.43 -52.33
N LYS A 98 22.73 -7.24 -51.77
CA LYS A 98 23.33 -5.93 -51.53
C LYS A 98 23.59 -5.19 -52.84
N LYS A 99 24.14 -5.85 -53.87
CA LYS A 99 24.38 -5.24 -55.19
C LYS A 99 23.07 -4.83 -55.86
N ASP A 100 22.06 -5.69 -55.79
CA ASP A 100 20.74 -5.42 -56.38
C ASP A 100 20.05 -4.26 -55.66
N LEU A 101 20.03 -4.26 -54.32
CA LEU A 101 19.48 -3.17 -53.51
C LEU A 101 20.21 -1.83 -53.71
N LEU A 102 21.54 -1.84 -53.83
CA LEU A 102 22.31 -0.62 -54.10
C LEU A 102 22.08 -0.11 -55.53
N SER A 103 21.89 -1.01 -56.50
CA SER A 103 21.53 -0.63 -57.87
C SER A 103 20.13 0.00 -57.93
N ASP A 104 19.16 -0.60 -57.25
CA ASP A 104 17.80 -0.08 -57.18
C ASP A 104 17.74 1.23 -56.39
N TRP A 105 18.50 1.34 -55.29
CA TRP A 105 18.63 2.57 -54.51
C TRP A 105 19.24 3.72 -55.32
N ASN A 106 20.26 3.45 -56.14
CA ASN A 106 20.89 4.46 -56.97
C ASN A 106 20.03 4.86 -58.18
N LYS A 107 19.12 3.98 -58.66
CA LYS A 107 18.13 4.34 -59.70
C LYS A 107 17.02 5.24 -59.16
N ILE A 108 16.71 5.18 -57.87
CA ILE A 108 15.64 5.97 -57.24
C ILE A 108 16.19 7.25 -56.59
N SER A 109 17.47 7.28 -56.20
CA SER A 109 18.11 8.46 -55.61
C SER A 109 18.72 9.39 -56.67
N SER A 110 17.88 9.98 -57.51
CA SER A 110 18.26 11.22 -58.19
C SER A 110 18.24 12.36 -57.18
N THR A 111 19.44 12.80 -56.79
CA THR A 111 19.71 14.05 -56.09
C THR A 111 19.12 14.15 -54.68
N ILE A 112 19.74 13.46 -53.72
CA ILE A 112 19.66 13.87 -52.31
C ILE A 112 21.08 14.28 -51.91
N ILE A 113 21.30 15.60 -51.84
CA ILE A 113 22.36 16.17 -51.01
C ILE A 113 22.08 15.63 -49.61
N GLU A 114 22.92 14.74 -49.08
CA GLU A 114 22.82 14.31 -47.68
C GLU A 114 22.81 15.59 -46.82
N PRO A 115 21.72 15.91 -46.11
CA PRO A 115 21.81 16.98 -45.14
C PRO A 115 22.78 16.51 -44.06
N ASP A 116 23.71 17.40 -43.69
CA ASP A 116 24.65 17.23 -42.59
C ASP A 116 23.87 17.27 -41.26
N VAL A 117 23.08 16.21 -41.01
CA VAL A 117 22.26 16.08 -39.80
C VAL A 117 23.17 15.64 -38.67
N GLY A 118 23.34 16.49 -37.66
CA GLY A 118 24.09 16.18 -36.44
C GLY A 118 23.57 14.91 -35.78
N LYS A 119 24.42 13.88 -35.71
CA LYS A 119 24.16 12.57 -35.13
C LYS A 119 24.55 12.58 -33.65
N PHE A 120 23.85 11.82 -32.82
CA PHE A 120 24.16 11.63 -31.40
C PHE A 120 24.18 10.14 -31.06
N PHE A 121 25.21 9.68 -30.35
CA PHE A 121 25.34 8.29 -29.92
C PHE A 121 25.92 8.23 -28.51
N VAL A 122 25.42 7.30 -27.69
CA VAL A 122 25.96 7.05 -26.35
C VAL A 122 26.94 5.87 -26.43
N ILE A 123 28.13 6.04 -25.87
CA ILE A 123 29.17 5.00 -25.79
C ILE A 123 29.41 4.70 -24.32
N GLU A 124 29.17 3.44 -23.93
CA GLU A 124 29.36 2.96 -22.56
C GLU A 124 30.51 1.95 -22.48
N GLY A 125 31.37 2.13 -21.47
CA GLY A 125 32.48 1.24 -21.15
C GLY A 125 33.84 1.78 -21.60
N ASN A 126 34.79 1.80 -20.67
CA ASN A 126 36.10 2.45 -20.84
C ASN A 126 36.81 2.00 -22.12
N ARG A 127 36.87 0.68 -22.40
CA ARG A 127 37.53 0.16 -23.61
C ARG A 127 36.92 0.68 -24.91
N LYS A 128 35.59 0.86 -24.96
CA LYS A 128 34.91 1.39 -26.16
C LYS A 128 35.10 2.89 -26.30
N ILE A 129 35.07 3.62 -25.19
CA ILE A 129 35.27 5.08 -25.13
C ILE A 129 36.68 5.43 -25.59
N TYR A 130 37.71 4.86 -24.96
CA TYR A 130 39.10 5.14 -25.32
C TYR A 130 39.45 4.62 -26.72
N PHE A 131 38.82 3.53 -27.19
CA PHE A 131 38.94 3.10 -28.59
C PHE A 131 38.36 4.15 -29.57
N LYS A 132 37.19 4.73 -29.27
CA LYS A 132 36.60 5.81 -30.07
C LYS A 132 37.48 7.08 -30.04
N ILE A 133 38.09 7.42 -28.92
CA ILE A 133 39.03 8.54 -28.81
C ILE A 133 40.24 8.30 -29.73
N SER A 134 40.81 7.09 -29.73
CA SER A 134 41.91 6.72 -30.64
C SER A 134 41.48 6.73 -32.12
N GLU A 135 40.24 6.32 -32.44
CA GLU A 135 39.65 6.46 -33.77
C GLU A 135 39.53 7.93 -34.20
N MET A 136 39.10 8.82 -33.30
CA MET A 136 39.01 10.25 -33.57
C MET A 136 40.40 10.82 -33.88
N ILE A 137 41.41 10.48 -33.07
CA ILE A 137 42.80 10.91 -33.27
C ILE A 137 43.31 10.51 -34.66
N LYS A 138 43.09 9.26 -35.09
CA LYS A 138 43.50 8.76 -36.42
C LYS A 138 42.84 9.48 -37.59
N LYS A 139 41.67 10.08 -37.35
CA LYS A 139 40.85 10.78 -38.35
C LYS A 139 40.99 12.30 -38.24
N THR A 140 41.78 12.80 -37.30
CA THR A 140 42.04 14.23 -37.09
C THR A 140 42.87 14.79 -38.24
N LYS A 141 42.51 15.98 -38.74
CA LYS A 141 43.21 16.67 -39.83
C LYS A 141 43.82 18.00 -39.42
N SER A 142 43.27 18.69 -38.41
CA SER A 142 43.67 20.04 -38.01
C SER A 142 43.99 20.16 -36.53
N HIS A 143 43.08 19.77 -35.64
CA HIS A 143 43.26 19.96 -34.21
C HIS A 143 42.44 18.97 -33.37
N PHE A 144 43.01 18.61 -32.23
CA PHE A 144 42.42 17.72 -31.26
C PHE A 144 42.52 18.36 -29.89
N LEU A 145 41.37 18.66 -29.28
CA LEU A 145 41.26 19.43 -28.05
C LEU A 145 40.65 18.55 -26.97
N ALA A 146 41.23 18.51 -25.77
CA ALA A 146 40.72 17.65 -24.71
C ALA A 146 40.73 18.33 -23.34
N ILE A 147 39.67 18.12 -22.55
CA ILE A 147 39.59 18.53 -21.16
C ILE A 147 39.53 17.26 -20.30
N PHE A 148 40.64 16.97 -19.63
CA PHE A 148 40.81 15.74 -18.85
C PHE A 148 41.33 16.02 -17.44
N THR A 149 40.88 15.19 -16.51
CA THR A 149 41.47 15.07 -15.17
C THR A 149 42.78 14.28 -15.23
N VAL A 150 43.69 14.47 -14.27
CA VAL A 150 44.94 13.69 -14.17
C VAL A 150 44.72 12.16 -14.17
N PRO A 151 43.71 11.61 -13.44
CA PRO A 151 43.32 10.21 -13.53
C PRO A 151 43.04 9.70 -14.95
N GLU A 152 42.41 10.54 -15.79
CA GLU A 152 42.06 10.18 -17.16
C GLU A 152 43.28 10.24 -18.07
N LEU A 153 44.21 11.17 -17.84
CA LEU A 153 45.50 11.16 -18.54
C LEU A 153 46.25 9.84 -18.29
N VAL A 154 46.20 9.32 -17.06
CA VAL A 154 46.75 7.99 -16.76
C VAL A 154 46.01 6.87 -17.52
N ARG A 155 44.69 6.95 -17.67
CA ARG A 155 43.91 5.97 -18.46
C ARG A 155 44.17 6.08 -19.96
N ASN A 156 44.35 7.29 -20.48
CA ASN A 156 44.72 7.52 -21.87
C ASN A 156 46.05 6.81 -22.21
N GLU A 157 47.01 6.81 -21.28
CA GLU A 157 48.22 6.01 -21.39
C GLU A 157 47.91 4.50 -21.37
N GLN A 158 47.14 4.02 -20.39
CA GLN A 158 46.79 2.59 -20.28
C GLN A 158 46.09 2.01 -21.51
N TYR A 159 45.29 2.83 -22.21
CA TYR A 159 44.53 2.42 -23.39
C TYR A 159 45.20 2.83 -24.72
N GLY A 160 46.45 3.29 -24.69
CA GLY A 160 47.24 3.59 -25.90
C GLY A 160 46.72 4.78 -26.72
N VAL A 161 46.06 5.75 -26.07
CA VAL A 161 45.59 6.97 -26.71
C VAL A 161 46.76 7.87 -27.08
N PHE A 162 47.78 7.98 -26.22
CA PHE A 162 49.00 8.71 -26.53
C PHE A 162 49.77 8.06 -27.68
N ASP A 163 49.84 6.72 -27.74
CA ASP A 163 50.42 5.99 -28.88
C ASP A 163 49.72 6.35 -30.20
N ALA A 164 48.38 6.53 -30.19
CA ALA A 164 47.63 6.95 -31.36
C ALA A 164 48.00 8.39 -31.82
N ILE A 165 48.35 9.28 -30.89
CA ILE A 165 48.83 10.64 -31.21
C ILE A 165 50.23 10.58 -31.82
N TYR A 166 51.15 9.84 -31.18
CA TYR A 166 52.55 9.74 -31.63
C TYR A 166 52.71 8.94 -32.93
N SER A 167 51.80 8.00 -33.22
CA SER A 167 51.78 7.25 -34.48
C SER A 167 51.04 7.96 -35.62
N HIS A 168 50.48 9.17 -35.40
CA HIS A 168 49.73 9.87 -36.44
C HIS A 168 50.64 10.36 -37.58
N PRO A 169 50.36 10.04 -38.86
CA PRO A 169 51.26 10.35 -40.00
C PRO A 169 51.56 11.85 -40.18
N PHE A 170 50.61 12.70 -39.76
CA PHE A 170 50.69 14.16 -39.88
C PHE A 170 50.80 14.88 -38.53
N LYS A 171 51.30 14.21 -37.48
CA LYS A 171 51.35 14.76 -36.11
C LYS A 171 51.97 16.17 -36.01
N SER A 172 53.02 16.45 -36.79
CA SER A 172 53.68 17.77 -36.82
C SER A 172 52.83 18.91 -37.40
N LYS A 173 51.77 18.61 -38.16
CA LYS A 173 50.85 19.59 -38.76
C LYS A 173 49.54 19.76 -37.98
N ILE A 174 49.28 18.90 -36.99
CA ILE A 174 48.03 18.88 -36.21
C ILE A 174 48.28 19.46 -34.81
N LYS A 175 47.36 20.31 -34.34
CA LYS A 175 47.42 20.86 -32.98
C LYS A 175 46.74 19.93 -31.99
N PHE A 176 47.53 19.17 -31.22
CA PHE A 176 47.02 18.40 -30.08
C PHE A 176 47.18 19.22 -28.79
N GLN A 177 46.06 19.50 -28.12
CA GLN A 177 46.00 20.40 -26.97
C GLN A 177 45.13 19.79 -25.87
N PHE A 178 45.56 19.85 -24.61
CA PHE A 178 44.74 19.41 -23.49
C PHE A 178 44.78 20.35 -22.28
N LEU A 179 43.65 20.46 -21.59
CA LEU A 179 43.50 21.17 -20.33
C LEU A 179 43.36 20.18 -19.18
N THR A 180 44.07 20.44 -18.09
CA THR A 180 44.00 19.64 -16.87
C THR A 180 44.10 20.51 -15.61
N GLU A 181 43.80 19.96 -14.45
CA GLU A 181 43.88 20.62 -13.14
C GLU A 181 44.95 19.91 -12.33
N LEU A 182 46.06 20.61 -12.09
CA LEU A 182 47.16 20.16 -11.25
C LEU A 182 46.96 20.67 -9.84
N SER A 183 46.73 19.72 -8.93
CA SER A 183 46.77 19.93 -7.50
C SER A 183 48.03 19.28 -6.90
N ILE A 184 48.35 19.64 -5.66
CA ILE A 184 49.43 19.01 -4.88
C ILE A 184 49.22 17.49 -4.78
N GLN A 185 47.97 17.04 -4.66
CA GLN A 185 47.60 15.63 -4.52
C GLN A 185 47.90 14.81 -5.78
N ASN A 186 47.76 15.41 -6.96
CA ASN A 186 47.93 14.71 -8.24
C ASN A 186 49.28 15.00 -8.93
N LEU A 187 50.12 15.84 -8.32
CA LEU A 187 51.43 16.24 -8.84
C LEU A 187 52.34 15.04 -9.13
N LYS A 188 52.33 14.02 -8.26
CA LYS A 188 53.16 12.81 -8.42
C LYS A 188 52.77 12.02 -9.68
N ALA A 189 51.48 11.88 -9.96
CA ALA A 189 50.99 11.20 -11.16
C ALA A 189 51.35 11.98 -12.44
N MET A 190 51.23 13.31 -12.40
CA MET A 190 51.63 14.16 -13.53
C MET A 190 53.13 14.14 -13.79
N LYS A 191 53.98 14.10 -12.75
CA LYS A 191 55.44 13.94 -12.92
C LYS A 191 55.84 12.61 -13.58
N LEU A 192 55.08 11.55 -13.35
CA LEU A 192 55.31 10.25 -14.01
C LEU A 192 54.88 10.28 -15.48
N LEU A 193 53.86 11.07 -15.82
CA LEU A 193 53.41 11.24 -17.21
C LEU A 193 54.25 12.25 -18.00
N ASN A 194 54.79 13.28 -17.35
CA ASN A 194 55.47 14.41 -18.02
C ASN A 194 56.60 14.00 -18.99
N PRO A 195 57.51 13.07 -18.65
CA PRO A 195 58.55 12.63 -19.59
C PRO A 195 57.98 11.98 -20.86
N LYS A 196 56.84 11.29 -20.74
CA LYS A 196 56.16 10.64 -21.89
C LYS A 196 55.43 11.65 -22.77
N LEU A 197 54.97 12.76 -22.20
CA LEU A 197 54.37 13.86 -22.96
C LEU A 197 55.41 14.64 -23.78
N GLU A 198 56.70 14.55 -23.41
CA GLU A 198 57.82 15.30 -23.98
C GLU A 198 58.72 14.52 -24.95
N LEU A 199 58.50 13.22 -25.19
CA LEU A 199 59.40 12.38 -25.98
C LEU A 199 58.85 11.97 -27.36
N GLU A 200 59.24 12.72 -28.38
CA GLU A 200 59.78 12.24 -29.68
C GLU A 200 60.25 13.45 -30.49
N ALA A 201 61.44 13.36 -31.10
CA ALA A 201 62.07 14.47 -31.82
C ALA A 201 61.11 15.11 -32.85
N GLY A 202 60.72 16.37 -32.59
CA GLY A 202 59.96 17.21 -33.52
C GLY A 202 58.48 17.44 -33.22
N PHE A 203 57.90 16.89 -32.13
CA PHE A 203 56.48 17.11 -31.78
C PHE A 203 56.23 17.17 -30.27
N LYS A 204 55.57 18.24 -29.78
CA LYS A 204 55.24 18.45 -28.36
C LYS A 204 53.72 18.52 -28.15
N LEU A 205 53.16 17.62 -27.35
CA LEU A 205 51.75 17.69 -26.92
C LEU A 205 51.60 18.89 -25.98
N LYS A 206 50.72 19.85 -26.30
CA LYS A 206 50.58 21.06 -25.49
C LYS A 206 49.55 20.84 -24.38
N GLY A 207 49.99 20.96 -23.13
CA GLY A 207 49.13 20.86 -21.96
C GLY A 207 49.11 22.15 -21.14
N ARG A 208 47.93 22.60 -20.67
CA ARG A 208 47.79 23.76 -19.77
C ARG A 208 46.99 23.41 -18.52
N ASN A 209 47.36 24.03 -17.41
CA ASN A 209 46.71 23.94 -16.11
C ASN A 209 45.59 24.98 -15.96
N LEU A 210 44.39 24.54 -15.62
CA LEU A 210 43.25 25.38 -15.27
C LEU A 210 43.40 26.01 -13.88
N SER A 211 42.95 27.26 -13.73
CA SER A 211 42.93 28.00 -12.46
C SER A 211 41.66 27.75 -11.64
N SER A 212 40.60 27.23 -12.26
CA SER A 212 39.29 26.93 -11.66
C SER A 212 39.07 25.43 -11.48
N SER A 213 38.29 25.04 -10.47
CA SER A 213 38.00 23.64 -10.16
C SER A 213 37.18 22.96 -11.26
N PHE A 214 37.55 21.72 -11.59
CA PHE A 214 36.78 20.87 -12.49
C PHE A 214 35.34 20.62 -12.04
N ALA A 215 34.98 20.86 -10.77
CA ALA A 215 33.62 20.67 -10.24
C ALA A 215 32.51 21.29 -11.13
N LEU A 216 32.83 22.37 -11.86
CA LEU A 216 31.89 23.10 -12.71
C LEU A 216 32.10 22.91 -14.23
N LEU A 217 33.10 22.13 -14.67
CA LEU A 217 33.44 22.00 -16.09
C LEU A 217 33.09 20.61 -16.67
N PRO A 218 32.60 20.55 -17.92
CA PRO A 218 32.34 19.30 -18.64
C PRO A 218 33.65 18.66 -19.14
N ARG A 219 33.81 17.36 -18.85
CA ARG A 219 34.91 16.54 -19.42
C ARG A 219 34.60 16.24 -20.88
N MET A 220 35.53 16.54 -21.78
CA MET A 220 35.27 16.45 -23.23
C MET A 220 36.50 16.24 -24.12
N VAL A 221 36.26 15.79 -25.35
CA VAL A 221 37.24 15.63 -26.44
C VAL A 221 36.65 16.12 -27.75
N ILE A 222 37.38 16.96 -28.49
CA ILE A 222 36.97 17.58 -29.75
C ILE A 222 37.96 17.21 -30.86
N LYS A 223 37.46 16.77 -32.02
CA LYS A 223 38.19 16.56 -33.27
C LYS A 223 37.77 17.65 -34.26
N ASP A 224 38.74 18.31 -34.91
CA ASP A 224 38.62 19.22 -36.08
C ASP A 224 37.48 20.26 -36.13
N ASN A 225 36.79 20.52 -35.01
CA ASN A 225 35.48 21.20 -34.93
C ASN A 225 34.33 20.47 -35.64
N ASP A 226 34.47 19.18 -35.93
CA ASP A 226 33.44 18.38 -36.59
C ASP A 226 32.82 17.32 -35.67
N GLU A 227 33.56 16.81 -34.68
CA GLU A 227 33.09 15.74 -33.81
C GLU A 227 33.55 15.95 -32.38
N ILE A 228 32.65 15.71 -31.42
CA ILE A 228 32.90 15.93 -30.00
C ILE A 228 32.35 14.78 -29.16
N LEU A 229 33.02 14.53 -28.04
CA LEU A 229 32.72 13.47 -27.08
C LEU A 229 32.68 14.07 -25.67
N PHE A 230 31.59 13.90 -24.93
CA PHE A 230 31.39 14.41 -23.56
C PHE A 230 31.09 13.31 -22.58
N PHE A 231 31.70 13.34 -21.41
CA PHE A 231 31.45 12.34 -20.37
C PHE A 231 30.23 12.74 -19.53
N ILE A 232 29.31 11.80 -19.31
CA ILE A 232 28.03 12.03 -18.59
C ILE A 232 27.95 11.31 -17.23
N THR A 233 28.99 10.57 -16.84
CA THR A 233 29.06 9.91 -15.52
C THR A 233 29.32 10.94 -14.40
N PRO A 234 28.52 10.97 -13.32
CA PRO A 234 28.65 11.97 -12.24
C PRO A 234 29.94 11.80 -11.44
N LYS A 235 30.49 12.92 -10.97
CA LYS A 235 31.72 13.01 -10.19
C LYS A 235 31.61 12.22 -8.89
N SER A 236 32.44 11.20 -8.73
CA SER A 236 32.86 10.76 -7.40
C SER A 236 34.36 10.98 -7.31
N ASP A 237 34.79 11.87 -6.42
CA ASP A 237 36.20 12.12 -6.08
C ASP A 237 36.88 10.94 -5.36
N ILE A 238 36.37 9.72 -5.55
CA ILE A 238 36.92 8.48 -4.99
C ILE A 238 37.12 7.51 -6.14
N PHE A 239 38.38 7.35 -6.54
CA PHE A 239 38.85 6.30 -7.43
C PHE A 239 38.35 4.93 -6.95
N ARG A 240 37.38 4.33 -7.66
CA ARG A 240 37.09 2.89 -7.55
C ARG A 240 37.53 2.22 -8.85
N ALA A 241 38.57 1.39 -8.76
CA ALA A 241 38.98 0.55 -9.88
C ALA A 241 37.82 -0.36 -10.29
N GLY A 242 37.33 -0.23 -11.53
CA GLY A 242 36.31 -1.11 -12.11
C GLY A 242 34.97 -0.46 -12.52
N GLN A 243 34.75 0.84 -12.31
CA GLN A 243 33.56 1.52 -12.86
C GLN A 243 33.71 1.81 -14.37
N ASN A 244 32.65 1.53 -15.13
CA ASN A 244 32.54 1.87 -16.55
C ASN A 244 32.00 3.28 -16.71
N GLU A 245 32.70 4.13 -17.47
CA GLU A 245 32.25 5.46 -17.84
C GLU A 245 31.27 5.40 -19.03
N ALA A 246 30.48 6.46 -19.19
CA ALA A 246 29.60 6.69 -20.33
C ALA A 246 29.88 8.08 -20.94
N CYS A 247 29.90 8.15 -22.27
CA CYS A 247 30.03 9.41 -22.99
C CYS A 247 28.99 9.54 -24.11
N ILE A 248 28.67 10.78 -24.46
CA ILE A 248 27.87 11.15 -25.63
C ILE A 248 28.83 11.61 -26.72
N CYS A 249 28.72 11.03 -27.92
CA CYS A 249 29.45 11.43 -29.11
C CYS A 249 28.50 12.09 -30.11
N THR A 250 28.90 13.23 -30.68
CA THR A 250 28.08 13.95 -31.66
C THR A 250 28.92 14.73 -32.66
N ASN A 251 28.41 14.90 -33.88
CA ASN A 251 28.95 15.76 -34.92
C ASN A 251 28.05 16.98 -35.21
N ASN A 252 27.21 17.38 -34.25
CA ASN A 252 26.39 18.58 -34.41
C ASN A 252 27.28 19.83 -34.44
N ALA A 253 27.34 20.51 -35.59
CA ALA A 253 28.24 21.64 -35.83
C ALA A 253 28.08 22.77 -34.81
N SER A 254 26.85 23.14 -34.44
CA SER A 254 26.60 24.21 -33.46
C SER A 254 27.15 23.87 -32.08
N LEU A 255 26.92 22.63 -31.62
CA LEU A 255 27.35 22.18 -30.30
C LEU A 255 28.88 21.97 -30.25
N VAL A 256 29.47 21.44 -31.33
CA VAL A 256 30.92 21.34 -31.46
C VAL A 256 31.57 22.74 -31.48
N GLN A 257 30.99 23.70 -32.20
CA GLN A 257 31.50 25.07 -32.27
C GLN A 257 31.42 25.79 -30.92
N ALA A 258 30.29 25.69 -30.21
CA ALA A 258 30.10 26.31 -28.90
C ALA A 258 31.13 25.80 -27.88
N LEU A 259 31.33 24.48 -27.83
CA LEU A 259 32.23 23.84 -26.85
C LEU A 259 33.70 23.98 -27.25
N THR A 260 33.99 24.11 -28.54
CA THR A 260 35.30 24.57 -29.02
C THR A 260 35.58 26.01 -28.56
N GLY A 261 34.60 26.90 -28.60
CA GLY A 261 34.70 28.26 -28.07
C GLY A 261 35.09 28.27 -26.59
N ILE A 262 34.35 27.49 -25.78
CA ILE A 262 34.64 27.31 -24.35
C ILE A 262 36.07 26.80 -24.13
N PHE A 263 36.50 25.79 -24.89
CA PHE A 263 37.87 25.29 -24.79
C PHE A 263 38.91 26.38 -25.07
N LYS A 264 38.72 27.19 -26.11
CA LYS A 264 39.67 28.24 -26.49
C LYS A 264 39.77 29.35 -25.44
N ASP A 265 38.65 29.73 -24.82
CA ASP A 265 38.64 30.72 -23.75
C ASP A 265 39.38 30.20 -22.52
N LEU A 266 39.08 28.96 -22.09
CA LEU A 266 39.80 28.29 -21.01
C LEU A 266 41.29 28.08 -21.31
N TRP A 267 41.62 27.84 -22.58
CA TRP A 267 43.01 27.71 -23.03
C TRP A 267 43.77 29.03 -22.94
N ARG A 268 43.12 30.18 -23.15
CA ARG A 268 43.74 31.50 -23.04
C ARG A 268 44.06 31.83 -21.58
N ASP A 269 43.16 31.48 -20.67
CA ASP A 269 43.21 31.87 -19.25
C ASP A 269 43.92 30.85 -18.33
N SER A 270 44.53 29.81 -18.92
CA SER A 270 45.26 28.74 -18.21
C SER A 270 46.78 28.94 -18.21
N THR A 271 47.49 28.32 -17.28
CA THR A 271 48.96 28.37 -17.21
C THR A 271 49.60 27.15 -17.87
N ASP A 272 50.82 27.27 -18.39
CA ASP A 272 51.54 26.10 -18.92
C ASP A 272 51.81 25.07 -17.81
N ILE A 273 51.61 23.77 -18.09
CA ILE A 273 51.76 22.71 -17.09
C ILE A 273 53.18 22.67 -16.51
N GLU A 274 54.22 22.86 -17.32
CA GLU A 274 55.61 22.84 -16.85
C GLU A 274 55.89 24.02 -15.92
N LYS A 275 55.39 25.21 -16.29
CA LYS A 275 55.47 26.39 -15.43
C LYS A 275 54.72 26.17 -14.12
N LYS A 276 53.55 25.51 -14.16
CA LYS A 276 52.73 25.27 -12.97
C LYS A 276 53.34 24.23 -12.03
N ILE A 277 53.95 23.17 -12.55
CA ILE A 277 54.71 22.19 -11.78
C ILE A 277 55.84 22.91 -11.03
N LEU A 278 56.58 23.79 -11.71
CA LEU A 278 57.66 24.56 -11.12
C LEU A 278 57.18 25.56 -10.04
N GLU A 279 56.00 26.18 -10.22
CA GLU A 279 55.37 27.06 -9.22
C GLU A 279 54.99 26.30 -7.94
N ILE A 280 54.37 25.12 -8.10
CA ILE A 280 53.95 24.25 -6.98
C ILE A 280 55.19 23.73 -6.23
N GLU A 281 56.26 23.38 -6.94
CA GLU A 281 57.52 22.91 -6.33
C GLU A 281 58.29 24.01 -5.58
N LYS A 282 58.25 25.26 -6.06
CA LYS A 282 58.93 26.41 -5.45
C LYS A 282 58.14 27.07 -4.32
N GLY A 283 56.97 26.53 -3.93
CA GLY A 283 56.17 27.02 -2.81
C GLY A 283 55.51 28.38 -3.03
N LYS A 284 55.47 28.91 -4.26
CA LYS A 284 54.77 30.18 -4.58
C LYS A 284 53.35 29.88 -5.06
N LEU A 285 52.39 29.88 -4.13
CA LEU A 285 50.96 29.94 -4.44
C LEU A 285 50.50 31.40 -4.46
N PRO A 286 49.88 31.91 -5.54
CA PRO A 286 49.21 33.20 -5.49
C PRO A 286 47.94 33.10 -4.64
N LEU A 287 47.97 33.73 -3.46
CA LEU A 287 46.79 34.12 -2.69
C LEU A 287 46.10 35.28 -3.43
N LYS A 288 45.12 34.97 -4.27
CA LYS A 288 43.94 35.80 -4.66
C LYS A 288 43.38 35.28 -5.98
N HIS A 289 42.30 34.49 -5.90
CA HIS A 289 41.17 34.44 -6.86
C HIS A 289 40.08 33.43 -6.42
N LEU A 290 40.04 33.06 -5.13
CA LEU A 290 38.79 32.63 -4.51
C LEU A 290 37.98 33.89 -4.23
N LEU A 291 36.84 34.03 -4.93
CA LEU A 291 35.87 35.13 -4.81
C LEU A 291 36.21 36.42 -5.59
N THR A 292 36.09 36.37 -6.92
CA THR A 292 35.71 37.58 -7.68
C THR A 292 34.65 37.19 -8.70
N LYS A 293 33.43 37.71 -8.52
CA LYS A 293 32.39 37.77 -9.56
C LYS A 293 33.01 38.40 -10.80
N THR A 294 33.37 37.61 -11.80
CA THR A 294 33.65 38.13 -13.13
C THR A 294 32.32 38.56 -13.73
N LYS A 295 32.12 39.89 -13.76
CA LYS A 295 31.24 40.51 -14.75
C LYS A 295 31.83 40.19 -16.13
N SER A 296 31.35 39.14 -16.78
CA SER A 296 31.50 38.97 -18.22
C SER A 296 30.18 39.35 -18.88
N THR A 297 30.28 40.26 -19.85
CA THR A 297 29.26 40.65 -20.82
C THR A 297 28.45 39.46 -21.39
N PRO A 298 27.17 39.65 -21.72
CA PRO A 298 26.29 38.56 -22.17
C PRO A 298 26.78 38.04 -23.52
N ILE A 299 27.37 36.84 -23.52
CA ILE A 299 27.65 36.08 -24.73
C ILE A 299 26.75 34.85 -24.67
N ASP A 300 25.65 34.90 -25.42
CA ASP A 300 24.86 33.84 -26.08
C ASP A 300 24.83 32.37 -25.58
N TYR A 301 25.01 32.10 -24.29
CA TYR A 301 24.80 30.75 -23.73
C TYR A 301 23.33 30.30 -23.83
N GLU A 302 22.38 31.24 -23.79
CA GLU A 302 20.96 30.94 -23.98
C GLU A 302 20.61 30.58 -25.43
N GLN A 303 21.16 31.28 -26.44
CA GLN A 303 20.89 30.93 -27.84
C GLN A 303 21.47 29.57 -28.24
N ALA A 304 22.65 29.20 -27.74
CA ALA A 304 23.20 27.87 -27.99
C ALA A 304 22.36 26.76 -27.31
N PHE A 305 21.83 27.00 -26.11
CA PHE A 305 20.91 26.07 -25.45
C PHE A 305 19.54 25.97 -26.15
N ILE A 306 19.06 27.06 -26.75
CA ILE A 306 17.84 27.10 -27.56
C ILE A 306 18.04 26.33 -28.87
N GLN A 307 19.17 26.50 -29.57
CA GLN A 307 19.49 25.74 -30.79
C GLN A 307 19.69 24.24 -30.53
N VAL A 308 20.23 23.86 -29.36
CA VAL A 308 20.36 22.45 -28.95
C VAL A 308 18.99 21.84 -28.61
N LYS A 309 18.06 22.62 -28.04
CA LYS A 309 16.64 22.25 -27.87
C LYS A 309 15.88 22.13 -29.21
N GLU A 310 16.24 22.95 -30.20
CA GLU A 310 15.66 22.90 -31.56
C GLU A 310 16.20 21.76 -32.42
N TYR A 311 17.44 21.29 -32.20
CA TYR A 311 18.01 20.14 -32.94
C TYR A 311 17.71 18.77 -32.31
N THR A 312 17.49 18.70 -30.99
CA THR A 312 17.03 17.47 -30.32
C THR A 312 15.54 17.15 -30.56
N SER A 313 14.81 18.04 -31.24
CA SER A 313 13.39 17.88 -31.55
C SER A 313 13.10 17.19 -32.90
N GLN A 314 14.10 16.60 -33.58
CA GLN A 314 13.89 15.91 -34.87
C GLN A 314 14.32 14.43 -34.90
N LEU A 315 13.77 13.59 -34.01
CA LEU A 315 13.48 12.15 -34.23
C LEU A 315 12.82 11.51 -32.99
N PRO A 316 11.61 10.91 -33.09
CA PRO A 316 10.41 11.45 -33.73
C PRO A 316 9.77 12.54 -32.84
N LEU A 317 9.25 13.59 -33.48
CA LEU A 317 8.48 14.69 -32.85
C LEU A 317 7.38 14.21 -31.88
N LEU A 318 6.89 12.99 -32.05
CA LEU A 318 5.88 12.38 -31.18
C LEU A 318 6.28 12.24 -29.71
N THR A 319 7.52 11.84 -29.37
CA THR A 319 7.90 11.56 -27.97
C THR A 319 8.11 12.84 -27.17
N ALA A 320 8.75 13.86 -27.74
CA ALA A 320 8.95 15.16 -27.09
C ALA A 320 7.66 16.01 -27.05
N GLU A 321 6.73 15.82 -27.99
CA GLU A 321 5.42 16.47 -27.97
C GLU A 321 4.43 15.77 -27.03
N LEU A 322 4.49 14.45 -26.90
CA LEU A 322 3.80 13.70 -25.84
C LEU A 322 4.36 14.07 -24.47
N GLU A 323 5.68 14.17 -24.30
CA GLU A 323 6.32 14.66 -23.07
C GLU A 323 5.92 16.12 -22.78
N ARG A 324 5.74 16.99 -23.78
CA ARG A 324 5.22 18.35 -23.56
C ARG A 324 3.75 18.37 -23.14
N ILE A 325 2.90 17.49 -23.68
CA ILE A 325 1.50 17.33 -23.24
C ILE A 325 1.42 16.65 -21.86
N GLU A 326 2.40 15.81 -21.52
CA GLU A 326 2.54 15.14 -20.21
C GLU A 326 3.11 16.08 -19.13
N HIS A 327 4.03 16.98 -19.49
CA HIS A 327 4.68 17.93 -18.56
C HIS A 327 4.05 19.32 -18.55
N SER A 328 3.30 19.72 -19.59
CA SER A 328 2.33 20.80 -19.45
C SER A 328 1.16 20.20 -18.70
N THR A 329 1.09 20.38 -17.39
CA THR A 329 -0.19 20.26 -16.71
C THR A 329 -1.10 21.31 -17.33
N PRO A 330 -2.09 20.98 -18.21
CA PRO A 330 -2.95 22.01 -18.76
C PRO A 330 -3.60 22.74 -17.58
N ASN A 331 -3.77 24.05 -17.71
CA ASN A 331 -4.47 24.84 -16.71
C ASN A 331 -5.78 24.14 -16.35
N LEU A 332 -6.16 24.15 -15.07
CA LEU A 332 -7.41 23.55 -14.64
C LEU A 332 -8.58 24.25 -15.35
N VAL A 333 -9.30 23.53 -16.21
CA VAL A 333 -10.41 24.06 -17.02
C VAL A 333 -11.76 23.64 -16.42
N GLY A 334 -12.74 24.54 -16.42
CA GLY A 334 -14.13 24.24 -16.02
C GLY A 334 -14.31 23.84 -14.56
N ARG A 335 -13.35 24.21 -13.69
CA ARG A 335 -13.35 23.86 -12.26
C ARG A 335 -13.07 25.05 -11.33
N GLY A 336 -13.21 26.27 -11.84
CA GLY A 336 -12.89 27.48 -11.08
C GLY A 336 -13.78 27.67 -9.85
N LYS A 337 -15.06 27.28 -9.95
CA LYS A 337 -16.02 27.35 -8.84
C LYS A 337 -15.64 26.38 -7.73
N GLU A 338 -15.36 25.12 -8.07
CA GLU A 338 -15.00 24.07 -7.12
C GLU A 338 -13.63 24.33 -6.49
N LEU A 339 -12.66 24.80 -7.29
CA LEU A 339 -11.34 25.19 -6.77
C LEU A 339 -11.46 26.39 -5.82
N GLY A 340 -12.23 27.42 -6.18
CA GLY A 340 -12.47 28.57 -5.33
C GLY A 340 -13.13 28.19 -3.99
N GLN A 341 -14.11 27.28 -4.02
CA GLN A 341 -14.70 26.72 -2.80
C GLN A 341 -13.68 25.97 -1.94
N LEU A 342 -12.85 25.12 -2.56
CA LEU A 342 -11.78 24.39 -1.86
C LEU A 342 -10.75 25.34 -1.22
N GLN A 343 -10.34 26.39 -1.94
CA GLN A 343 -9.44 27.42 -1.44
C GLN A 343 -10.04 28.19 -0.27
N GLU A 344 -11.31 28.61 -0.39
CA GLU A 344 -12.02 29.32 0.69
C GLU A 344 -12.10 28.45 1.97
N LEU A 345 -12.40 27.15 1.82
CA LEU A 345 -12.48 26.22 2.94
C LEU A 345 -11.11 25.93 3.56
N ALA A 346 -10.06 25.81 2.73
CA ALA A 346 -8.69 25.67 3.20
C ALA A 346 -8.24 26.92 3.98
N GLU A 347 -8.52 28.12 3.48
CA GLU A 347 -8.23 29.37 4.19
C GLU A 347 -8.98 29.49 5.52
N LYS A 348 -10.25 29.04 5.58
CA LYS A 348 -10.99 28.95 6.84
C LYS A 348 -10.31 27.98 7.81
N ALA A 349 -9.85 26.83 7.34
CA ALA A 349 -9.09 25.88 8.16
C ALA A 349 -7.79 26.52 8.68
N LEU A 350 -7.07 27.30 7.87
CA LEU A 350 -5.89 28.05 8.32
C LEU A 350 -6.16 29.09 9.41
N ARG A 351 -7.40 29.56 9.51
CA ARG A 351 -7.83 30.49 10.57
C ARG A 351 -8.42 29.76 11.78
N GLY A 352 -8.18 28.45 11.89
CA GLY A 352 -8.66 27.61 12.98
C GLY A 352 -10.08 27.07 12.78
N ASN A 353 -10.68 27.15 11.59
CA ASN A 353 -12.00 26.57 11.31
C ASN A 353 -11.86 25.30 10.46
N GLY A 354 -11.40 24.22 11.08
CA GLY A 354 -11.18 22.94 10.40
C GLY A 354 -12.41 22.43 9.66
N LYS A 355 -12.16 21.81 8.49
CA LYS A 355 -13.20 21.32 7.58
C LYS A 355 -12.84 19.98 6.96
N THR A 356 -13.87 19.19 6.66
CA THR A 356 -13.75 17.96 5.88
C THR A 356 -14.48 18.14 4.56
N VAL A 357 -13.77 17.94 3.45
CA VAL A 357 -14.36 17.94 2.12
C VAL A 357 -14.18 16.58 1.48
N ILE A 358 -15.26 16.02 0.96
CA ILE A 358 -15.20 14.84 0.12
C ILE A 358 -15.56 15.25 -1.31
N ILE A 359 -14.72 14.87 -2.26
CA ILE A 359 -14.90 15.12 -3.69
C ILE A 359 -15.42 13.84 -4.34
N SER A 360 -16.58 13.94 -4.96
CA SER A 360 -17.29 12.84 -5.60
C SER A 360 -17.40 13.04 -7.11
N GLY A 361 -17.61 11.95 -7.85
CA GLY A 361 -17.82 11.99 -9.29
C GLY A 361 -17.33 10.73 -9.99
N GLU A 362 -17.57 10.65 -11.30
CA GLU A 362 -17.21 9.49 -12.13
C GLU A 362 -15.68 9.25 -12.21
N ALA A 363 -15.27 8.04 -12.61
CA ALA A 363 -13.87 7.75 -12.86
C ALA A 363 -13.30 8.66 -13.97
N GLY A 364 -12.08 9.18 -13.79
CA GLY A 364 -11.43 10.06 -14.78
C GLY A 364 -11.94 11.52 -14.83
N ILE A 365 -12.97 11.87 -14.05
CA ILE A 365 -13.61 13.20 -14.07
C ILE A 365 -12.72 14.37 -13.57
N GLY A 366 -11.54 14.06 -13.01
CA GLY A 366 -10.58 15.05 -12.51
C GLY A 366 -10.55 15.28 -11.00
N LYS A 367 -11.18 14.42 -10.17
CA LYS A 367 -11.19 14.55 -8.69
C LYS A 367 -9.80 14.74 -8.08
N THR A 368 -8.89 13.81 -8.37
CA THR A 368 -7.50 13.85 -7.88
C THR A 368 -6.76 15.08 -8.42
N ARG A 369 -7.05 15.51 -9.65
CA ARG A 369 -6.43 16.70 -10.24
C ARG A 369 -6.89 17.97 -9.51
N LEU A 370 -8.19 18.13 -9.26
CA LEU A 370 -8.73 19.26 -8.50
C LEU A 370 -8.12 19.32 -7.09
N ALA A 371 -8.04 18.19 -6.39
CA ALA A 371 -7.40 18.13 -5.07
C ALA A 371 -5.91 18.50 -5.12
N ASN A 372 -5.19 18.09 -6.17
CA ASN A 372 -3.79 18.44 -6.37
C ASN A 372 -3.57 19.93 -6.63
N GLU A 373 -4.49 20.62 -7.33
CA GLU A 373 -4.39 22.07 -7.52
C GLU A 373 -4.48 22.81 -6.18
N LEU A 374 -5.35 22.35 -5.28
CA LEU A 374 -5.39 22.89 -3.93
C LEU A 374 -4.10 22.56 -3.15
N VAL A 375 -3.55 21.35 -3.29
CA VAL A 375 -2.28 20.97 -2.67
C VAL A 375 -1.15 21.91 -3.15
N ASN A 376 -1.04 22.16 -4.45
CA ASN A 376 -0.05 23.10 -5.00
C ASN A 376 -0.24 24.53 -4.47
N TYR A 377 -1.49 25.00 -4.36
CA TYR A 377 -1.82 26.28 -3.73
C TYR A 377 -1.37 26.32 -2.27
N ALA A 378 -1.58 25.23 -1.53
CA ALA A 378 -1.22 25.08 -0.14
C ALA A 378 0.29 24.99 0.12
N GLU A 379 1.05 24.33 -0.76
CA GLU A 379 2.52 24.28 -0.67
C GLU A 379 3.12 25.68 -0.76
N ALA A 380 2.59 26.54 -1.64
CA ALA A 380 2.99 27.93 -1.75
C ALA A 380 2.70 28.75 -0.47
N GLN A 381 1.80 28.28 0.40
CA GLN A 381 1.44 28.88 1.69
C GLN A 381 2.15 28.19 2.88
N ASN A 382 3.13 27.33 2.62
CA ASN A 382 3.98 26.65 3.62
C ASN A 382 3.21 25.73 4.59
N LEU A 383 2.15 25.09 4.11
CA LEU A 383 1.31 24.17 4.87
C LEU A 383 1.90 22.76 4.86
N LEU A 384 1.72 21.99 5.95
CA LEU A 384 2.09 20.57 5.95
C LEU A 384 1.03 19.77 5.20
N ILE A 385 1.43 19.04 4.17
CA ILE A 385 0.53 18.26 3.32
C ILE A 385 0.92 16.80 3.40
N LEU A 386 -0.01 15.96 3.85
CA LEU A 386 0.14 14.51 3.90
C LEU A 386 -0.88 13.90 2.93
N LYS A 387 -0.39 13.30 1.86
CA LYS A 387 -1.21 12.78 0.76
C LYS A 387 -0.92 11.31 0.50
N HIS A 388 -1.95 10.47 0.62
CA HIS A 388 -1.85 9.07 0.23
C HIS A 388 -3.11 8.55 -0.43
N ARG A 389 -2.94 7.52 -1.27
CA ARG A 389 -4.03 6.81 -1.93
C ARG A 389 -4.45 5.59 -1.13
N CYS A 390 -5.75 5.37 -1.01
CA CYS A 390 -6.34 4.18 -0.41
C CYS A 390 -6.32 3.01 -1.40
N THR A 391 -6.19 1.78 -0.90
CA THR A 391 -6.17 0.56 -1.72
C THR A 391 -6.91 -0.56 -1.01
N SER A 392 -7.71 -1.33 -1.76
CA SER A 392 -8.45 -2.49 -1.26
C SER A 392 -7.59 -3.75 -1.14
N GLU A 393 -6.34 -3.72 -1.62
CA GLU A 393 -5.45 -4.89 -1.72
C GLU A 393 -4.47 -4.97 -0.55
N SER A 394 -4.29 -3.89 0.21
CA SER A 394 -3.56 -3.97 1.47
C SER A 394 -4.48 -4.59 2.51
N SER A 395 -4.26 -5.86 2.80
CA SER A 395 -4.91 -6.55 3.90
C SER A 395 -4.41 -6.12 5.29
N ILE A 396 -3.66 -5.02 5.37
CA ILE A 396 -3.08 -4.49 6.60
C ILE A 396 -3.91 -3.27 7.01
N PRO A 397 -4.69 -3.32 8.11
CA PRO A 397 -5.61 -2.23 8.52
C PRO A 397 -4.90 -0.90 8.68
N LEU A 398 -5.53 0.25 8.42
CA LEU A 398 -4.90 1.58 8.53
C LEU A 398 -3.75 1.83 7.55
N TRP A 399 -3.66 1.10 6.44
CA TRP A 399 -2.57 1.24 5.48
C TRP A 399 -2.24 2.69 5.06
N PRO A 400 -3.21 3.50 4.58
CA PRO A 400 -2.91 4.88 4.22
C PRO A 400 -2.46 5.71 5.43
N ILE A 401 -3.01 5.44 6.62
CA ILE A 401 -2.64 6.13 7.87
C ILE A 401 -1.20 5.82 8.28
N ARG A 402 -0.73 4.57 8.09
CA ARG A 402 0.68 4.24 8.36
C ARG A 402 1.62 5.12 7.57
N LYS A 403 1.30 5.35 6.29
CA LYS A 403 2.09 6.23 5.43
C LYS A 403 2.03 7.68 5.90
N VAL A 404 0.83 8.18 6.21
CA VAL A 404 0.63 9.53 6.79
C VAL A 404 1.52 9.73 8.01
N LEU A 405 1.51 8.78 8.95
CA LEU A 405 2.28 8.89 10.18
C LEU A 405 3.79 8.73 9.92
N ALA A 406 4.19 7.83 9.01
CA ALA A 406 5.60 7.70 8.64
C ALA A 406 6.15 9.03 8.06
N ASP A 407 5.40 9.67 7.17
CA ASP A 407 5.76 10.94 6.57
C ASP A 407 5.75 12.08 7.61
N LEU A 408 4.73 12.13 8.47
CA LEU A 408 4.62 13.14 9.55
C LEU A 408 5.79 13.10 10.53
N PHE A 409 6.30 11.91 10.85
CA PHE A 409 7.39 11.71 11.81
C PHE A 409 8.75 11.47 11.15
N ASP A 410 8.87 11.67 9.84
CA ASP A 410 10.09 11.47 9.03
C ASP A 410 10.74 10.08 9.26
N ILE A 411 9.94 9.03 9.14
CA ILE A 411 10.34 7.64 9.41
C ILE A 411 10.67 6.90 8.12
N SER A 412 11.90 6.40 8.04
CA SER A 412 12.36 5.53 6.96
C SER A 412 12.03 4.06 7.24
N ARG A 413 11.97 3.24 6.18
CA ARG A 413 11.78 1.78 6.29
C ARG A 413 12.93 1.10 7.06
N GLU A 414 14.11 1.68 7.02
CA GLU A 414 15.33 1.17 7.67
C GLU A 414 15.44 1.55 9.15
N ASP A 415 14.55 2.43 9.64
CA ASP A 415 14.60 2.90 11.04
C ASP A 415 14.21 1.77 12.01
N THR A 416 15.10 1.50 12.97
CA THR A 416 14.84 0.54 14.06
C THR A 416 13.73 1.07 14.99
N PRO A 417 13.02 0.19 15.74
CA PRO A 417 11.99 0.62 16.69
C PRO A 417 12.46 1.70 17.68
N GLU A 418 13.72 1.66 18.09
CA GLU A 418 14.33 2.65 18.98
C GLU A 418 14.45 4.03 18.32
N ILE A 419 14.92 4.07 17.06
CA ILE A 419 15.03 5.29 16.27
C ILE A 419 13.64 5.89 16.02
N ARG A 420 12.66 5.05 15.65
CA ARG A 420 11.27 5.49 15.43
C ARG A 420 10.66 6.11 16.68
N ARG A 421 10.72 5.41 17.82
CA ARG A 421 10.21 5.95 19.10
C ARG A 421 10.88 7.25 19.49
N LYS A 422 12.18 7.42 19.22
CA LYS A 422 12.90 8.68 19.49
C LYS A 422 12.41 9.82 18.60
N LYS A 423 12.23 9.58 17.29
CA LYS A 423 11.70 10.57 16.33
C LYS A 423 10.27 10.99 16.70
N ILE A 424 9.38 10.02 16.93
CA ILE A 424 7.99 10.24 17.34
C ILE A 424 7.94 10.99 18.68
N GLY A 425 8.68 10.49 19.66
CA GLY A 425 8.73 11.06 21.01
C GLY A 425 9.20 12.50 21.04
N LYS A 426 10.18 12.84 20.20
CA LYS A 426 10.67 14.23 20.06
C LYS A 426 9.54 15.17 19.62
N ILE A 427 8.87 14.87 18.50
CA ILE A 427 7.81 15.73 17.95
C ILE A 427 6.63 15.84 18.91
N ILE A 428 6.20 14.73 19.50
CA ILE A 428 5.07 14.70 20.44
C ILE A 428 5.41 15.46 21.73
N ALA A 429 6.58 15.26 22.33
CA ALA A 429 6.98 15.95 23.55
C ALA A 429 7.15 17.47 23.34
N GLU A 430 7.65 17.89 22.17
CA GLU A 430 7.85 19.30 21.84
C GLU A 430 6.53 20.01 21.48
N SER A 431 5.60 19.32 20.81
CA SER A 431 4.40 19.95 20.23
C SER A 431 3.14 19.76 21.07
N VAL A 432 2.94 18.56 21.63
CA VAL A 432 1.70 18.08 22.25
C VAL A 432 1.99 17.08 23.41
N PRO A 433 2.67 17.54 24.48
CA PRO A 433 3.22 16.66 25.53
C PRO A 433 2.17 15.82 26.27
N GLU A 434 0.91 16.26 26.31
CA GLU A 434 -0.22 15.53 26.86
C GLU A 434 -0.54 14.22 26.10
N PHE A 435 0.09 13.97 24.95
CA PHE A 435 -0.06 12.75 24.15
C PHE A 435 1.21 11.86 24.11
N VAL A 436 2.21 12.09 24.96
CA VAL A 436 3.46 11.29 24.99
C VAL A 436 3.21 9.78 25.18
N GLN A 437 2.15 9.41 25.89
CA GLN A 437 1.69 8.02 26.03
C GLN A 437 1.31 7.35 24.70
N LEU A 438 1.09 8.12 23.62
CA LEU A 438 0.81 7.59 22.28
C LEU A 438 2.08 7.22 21.49
N VAL A 439 3.28 7.60 21.95
CA VAL A 439 4.54 7.29 21.24
C VAL A 439 4.69 5.79 20.94
N PRO A 440 4.47 4.86 21.89
CA PRO A 440 4.55 3.43 21.60
C PRO A 440 3.46 2.95 20.63
N ILE A 441 2.27 3.57 20.68
CA ILE A 441 1.14 3.22 19.83
C ILE A 441 1.43 3.65 18.38
N ILE A 442 1.92 4.87 18.17
CA ILE A 442 2.28 5.40 16.86
C ILE A 442 3.45 4.61 16.25
N ASP A 443 4.49 4.27 17.04
CA ASP A 443 5.59 3.40 16.59
C ASP A 443 5.04 2.04 16.11
N LYS A 444 4.11 1.44 16.85
CA LYS A 444 3.48 0.17 16.49
C LYS A 444 2.61 0.27 15.24
N ILE A 445 1.87 1.37 15.03
CA ILE A 445 1.14 1.62 13.77
C ILE A 445 2.11 1.70 12.60
N ILE A 446 3.19 2.48 12.73
CA ILE A 446 4.17 2.68 11.67
C ILE A 446 5.00 1.42 11.42
N ALA A 447 5.26 0.56 12.41
CA ALA A 447 6.04 -0.66 12.23
C ALA A 447 5.49 -1.59 11.12
N GLY A 448 4.17 -1.58 10.86
CA GLY A 448 3.56 -2.31 9.74
C GLY A 448 3.86 -1.75 8.34
N PHE A 449 4.38 -0.52 8.25
CA PHE A 449 4.85 0.12 7.02
C PHE A 449 6.13 -0.53 6.48
N SER A 450 6.97 -1.09 7.35
CA SER A 450 8.22 -1.76 6.99
C SER A 450 8.02 -3.16 6.36
N ILE A 451 6.77 -3.64 6.20
CA ILE A 451 6.45 -5.04 5.86
C ILE A 451 5.95 -5.24 4.39
N LEU A 452 6.14 -4.27 3.47
CA LEU A 452 5.76 -4.43 2.04
C LEU A 452 6.92 -4.87 1.11
N PRO A 453 6.59 -5.46 -0.07
CA PRO A 453 7.16 -6.69 -0.60
C PRO A 453 8.60 -6.50 -1.04
N THR A 454 9.53 -6.79 -0.14
CA THR A 454 10.93 -6.91 -0.52
C THR A 454 11.42 -8.23 0.02
N ILE A 455 11.88 -9.09 -0.90
CA ILE A 455 12.83 -10.13 -0.58
C ILE A 455 14.08 -9.39 -0.09
N SER A 456 14.17 -9.13 1.21
CA SER A 456 15.43 -8.78 1.85
C SER A 456 15.76 -9.88 2.84
N TYR A 457 16.86 -10.56 2.49
CA TYR A 457 17.51 -11.62 3.22
C TYR A 457 17.75 -11.27 4.70
N GLU A 458 17.63 -12.30 5.54
CA GLU A 458 18.44 -12.55 6.73
C GLU A 458 18.71 -11.35 7.66
N HIS A 459 17.72 -10.95 8.45
CA HIS A 459 18.00 -10.62 9.84
C HIS A 459 16.87 -11.18 10.72
N GLU A 460 17.26 -12.08 11.63
CA GLU A 460 16.41 -12.62 12.69
C GLU A 460 15.93 -11.49 13.61
N PHE A 461 14.91 -10.74 13.20
CA PHE A 461 14.09 -10.01 14.15
C PHE A 461 13.19 -11.04 14.84
N LYS A 462 13.66 -11.60 15.95
CA LYS A 462 12.81 -12.27 16.96
C LYS A 462 11.89 -11.23 17.58
N MET A 463 10.88 -10.78 16.83
CA MET A 463 9.74 -10.06 17.41
C MET A 463 8.80 -11.11 17.99
N ASP A 464 8.68 -11.08 19.32
CA ASP A 464 7.76 -11.92 20.08
C ASP A 464 6.34 -11.80 19.53
N SER A 465 5.77 -12.94 19.13
CA SER A 465 4.41 -13.07 18.62
C SER A 465 3.36 -12.59 19.62
N SER A 466 3.69 -12.47 20.91
CA SER A 466 2.85 -11.84 21.93
C SER A 466 2.60 -10.33 21.69
N SER A 467 3.50 -9.65 21.00
CA SER A 467 3.42 -8.20 20.74
C SER A 467 2.52 -7.82 19.55
N MET A 468 2.22 -8.78 18.66
CA MET A 468 1.19 -8.63 17.62
C MET A 468 -0.23 -8.95 18.13
N ILE A 469 -0.36 -9.77 19.18
CA ILE A 469 -1.65 -10.27 19.71
C ILE A 469 -2.51 -9.16 20.38
N SER A 470 -2.02 -7.93 20.48
CA SER A 470 -2.69 -6.80 21.15
C SER A 470 -2.89 -5.57 20.25
N PHE A 471 -3.36 -5.72 19.01
CA PHE A 471 -3.61 -4.57 18.12
C PHE A 471 -4.67 -4.96 17.08
N PHE A 472 -5.91 -4.47 17.12
CA PHE A 472 -6.36 -3.08 17.29
C PHE A 472 -7.69 -3.02 18.06
N GLU A 473 -7.62 -2.87 19.39
CA GLU A 473 -8.80 -3.10 20.26
C GLU A 473 -9.31 -1.85 20.99
N SER A 474 -9.03 -0.63 20.55
CA SER A 474 -9.83 0.48 21.06
C SER A 474 -10.03 1.60 20.07
N ALA A 475 -11.30 1.87 19.76
CA ALA A 475 -11.67 3.10 19.09
C ALA A 475 -11.29 4.37 19.87
N THR A 476 -10.90 4.25 21.15
CA THR A 476 -10.26 5.35 21.89
C THR A 476 -8.84 5.60 21.41
N GLU A 477 -8.03 4.62 21.00
CA GLU A 477 -6.70 4.91 20.43
C GLU A 477 -6.81 5.63 19.09
N LEU A 478 -7.81 5.31 18.27
CA LEU A 478 -8.12 6.09 17.07
C LEU A 478 -8.66 7.48 17.40
N VAL A 479 -9.40 7.64 18.52
CA VAL A 479 -9.84 8.96 18.99
C VAL A 479 -8.65 9.76 19.52
N ASP A 480 -7.80 9.19 20.38
CA ASP A 480 -6.60 9.82 20.94
C ASP A 480 -5.61 10.16 19.82
N LEU A 481 -5.44 9.28 18.83
CA LEU A 481 -4.67 9.58 17.62
C LEU A 481 -5.30 10.73 16.82
N SER A 482 -6.63 10.72 16.65
CA SER A 482 -7.32 11.83 15.96
C SER A 482 -7.17 13.16 16.71
N GLN A 483 -7.24 13.14 18.05
CA GLN A 483 -7.04 14.30 18.90
C GLN A 483 -5.60 14.77 18.89
N CYS A 484 -4.63 13.85 18.88
CA CYS A 484 -3.21 14.16 18.74
C CYS A 484 -2.93 14.83 17.38
N LEU A 485 -3.44 14.28 16.28
CA LEU A 485 -3.31 14.88 14.94
C LEU A 485 -3.99 16.27 14.87
N VAL A 486 -5.15 16.44 15.49
CA VAL A 486 -5.82 17.74 15.60
C VAL A 486 -5.02 18.71 16.46
N ALA A 487 -4.42 18.27 17.56
CA ALA A 487 -3.58 19.11 18.43
C ALA A 487 -2.29 19.53 17.71
N LEU A 488 -1.64 18.61 16.99
CA LEU A 488 -0.49 18.90 16.13
C LEU A 488 -0.83 19.95 15.07
N SER A 489 -2.04 19.88 14.48
CA SER A 489 -2.47 20.86 13.49
C SER A 489 -2.45 22.30 14.02
N LYS A 490 -2.71 22.51 15.33
CA LYS A 490 -2.67 23.85 15.94
C LYS A 490 -1.26 24.44 16.01
N LYS A 491 -0.22 23.60 15.94
CA LYS A 491 1.18 24.04 15.89
C LYS A 491 1.64 24.26 14.44
N GLN A 492 1.25 23.35 13.56
CA GLN A 492 1.55 23.39 12.14
C GLN A 492 0.29 23.00 11.35
N PRO A 493 -0.34 23.95 10.63
CA PRO A 493 -1.56 23.64 9.87
C PRO A 493 -1.36 22.45 8.94
N LEU A 494 -2.33 21.53 8.96
CA LEU A 494 -2.21 20.21 8.36
C LEU A 494 -3.33 19.98 7.34
N ILE A 495 -2.95 19.65 6.10
CA ILE A 495 -3.84 19.14 5.07
C ILE A 495 -3.62 17.63 4.95
N LEU A 496 -4.69 16.86 5.15
CA LEU A 496 -4.69 15.42 5.00
C LEU A 496 -5.53 15.02 3.79
N PHE A 497 -4.89 14.47 2.75
CA PHE A 497 -5.57 14.06 1.53
C PHE A 497 -5.53 12.54 1.33
N PHE A 498 -6.71 11.92 1.37
CA PHE A 498 -6.94 10.53 0.99
C PHE A 498 -7.55 10.40 -0.40
N ASP A 499 -6.75 9.91 -1.36
CA ASP A 499 -7.23 9.64 -2.71
C ASP A 499 -7.89 8.25 -2.79
N ASP A 500 -9.00 8.14 -3.54
CA ASP A 500 -9.81 6.93 -3.67
C ASP A 500 -10.29 6.35 -2.31
N LEU A 501 -10.77 7.19 -1.39
CA LEU A 501 -11.22 6.83 -0.03
C LEU A 501 -12.24 5.68 0.04
N HIS A 502 -13.02 5.44 -1.01
CA HIS A 502 -13.90 4.27 -1.12
C HIS A 502 -13.19 2.91 -1.10
N LEU A 503 -11.87 2.88 -1.31
CA LEU A 503 -11.03 1.68 -1.20
C LEU A 503 -10.40 1.52 0.19
N ALA A 504 -10.67 2.43 1.13
CA ALA A 504 -10.10 2.37 2.47
C ALA A 504 -10.70 1.25 3.32
N ASP A 505 -9.89 0.68 4.21
CA ASP A 505 -10.34 -0.27 5.23
C ASP A 505 -11.24 0.39 6.29
N SER A 506 -11.98 -0.44 7.03
CA SER A 506 -12.96 0.03 8.01
C SER A 506 -12.32 0.88 9.12
N SER A 507 -11.10 0.55 9.52
CA SER A 507 -10.36 1.28 10.56
C SER A 507 -9.91 2.66 10.06
N THR A 508 -9.44 2.75 8.81
CA THR A 508 -9.12 4.03 8.16
C THR A 508 -10.35 4.93 8.07
N LEU A 509 -11.48 4.39 7.59
CA LEU A 509 -12.74 5.13 7.51
C LEU A 509 -13.20 5.59 8.89
N LYS A 510 -13.02 4.77 9.92
CA LYS A 510 -13.38 5.14 11.30
C LYS A 510 -12.50 6.26 11.85
N LEU A 511 -11.19 6.24 11.59
CA LEU A 511 -10.31 7.34 11.95
C LEU A 511 -10.71 8.63 11.22
N CYS A 512 -11.05 8.56 9.93
CA CYS A 512 -11.54 9.71 9.17
C CYS A 512 -12.83 10.30 9.79
N GLN A 513 -13.77 9.46 10.23
CA GLN A 513 -14.97 9.94 10.95
C GLN A 513 -14.61 10.65 12.25
N ASN A 514 -13.69 10.07 13.05
CA ASN A 514 -13.27 10.65 14.31
C ASN A 514 -12.59 12.01 14.08
N LEU A 515 -11.70 12.10 13.09
CA LEU A 515 -11.08 13.36 12.66
C LEU A 515 -12.15 14.37 12.26
N ALA A 516 -13.08 14.01 11.37
CA ALA A 516 -14.14 14.92 10.94
C ALA A 516 -15.00 15.46 12.09
N GLY A 517 -15.17 14.70 13.18
CA GLY A 517 -15.85 15.16 14.39
C GLY A 517 -14.99 16.02 15.32
N ALA A 518 -13.66 15.86 15.29
CA ALA A 518 -12.72 16.50 16.20
C ALA A 518 -12.06 17.78 15.64
N ILE A 519 -12.13 18.04 14.33
CA ILE A 519 -11.48 19.19 13.68
C ILE A 519 -12.16 20.55 13.93
N LYS A 520 -13.21 20.60 14.74
CA LYS A 520 -13.82 21.88 15.14
C LYS A 520 -12.74 22.71 15.85
N GLU A 521 -12.61 23.99 15.48
CA GLU A 521 -11.64 24.91 16.11
C GLU A 521 -10.17 24.44 16.00
N SER A 522 -9.80 23.82 14.87
CA SER A 522 -8.44 23.38 14.57
C SER A 522 -7.94 23.89 13.21
N HIS A 523 -6.62 23.79 12.98
CA HIS A 523 -5.98 24.15 11.71
C HIS A 523 -5.84 22.93 10.80
N PHE A 524 -6.88 22.11 10.73
CA PHE A 524 -6.88 20.82 10.06
C PHE A 524 -7.86 20.84 8.88
N PHE A 525 -7.40 20.45 7.70
CA PHE A 525 -8.23 20.32 6.51
C PHE A 525 -8.14 18.90 5.94
N MET A 526 -9.24 18.17 5.96
CA MET A 526 -9.29 16.79 5.44
C MET A 526 -9.96 16.76 4.07
N ILE A 527 -9.30 16.12 3.11
CA ILE A 527 -9.80 15.92 1.74
C ILE A 527 -9.89 14.42 1.47
N GLY A 528 -11.02 13.95 0.95
CA GLY A 528 -11.17 12.59 0.45
C GLY A 528 -11.73 12.59 -0.97
N THR A 529 -11.34 11.66 -1.84
CA THR A 529 -11.98 11.47 -3.15
C THR A 529 -12.69 10.13 -3.23
N TYR A 530 -13.84 10.03 -3.91
CA TYR A 530 -14.47 8.74 -4.17
C TYR A 530 -15.23 8.68 -5.50
N ARG A 531 -15.49 7.46 -5.97
CA ARG A 531 -16.28 7.17 -7.17
C ARG A 531 -17.74 6.94 -6.81
N GLN A 532 -18.68 7.58 -7.49
CA GLN A 532 -20.12 7.40 -7.22
C GLN A 532 -20.58 5.95 -7.35
N GLU A 533 -20.02 5.21 -8.31
CA GLU A 533 -20.25 3.76 -8.52
C GLU A 533 -19.99 2.90 -7.26
N ALA A 534 -19.16 3.39 -6.33
CA ALA A 534 -18.81 2.67 -5.10
C ALA A 534 -19.94 2.65 -4.07
N VAL A 535 -20.96 3.51 -4.20
CA VAL A 535 -22.07 3.64 -3.25
C VAL A 535 -23.13 2.54 -3.44
N ASN A 536 -23.12 1.81 -4.57
CA ASN A 536 -24.15 0.82 -4.92
C ASN A 536 -23.79 -0.63 -4.59
N LYS A 537 -22.67 -0.90 -3.90
CA LYS A 537 -22.21 -2.28 -3.62
C LYS A 537 -22.59 -2.72 -2.19
N SER A 538 -23.85 -3.11 -1.98
CA SER A 538 -24.24 -3.91 -0.80
C SER A 538 -24.02 -5.40 -1.11
N SER A 539 -23.29 -6.12 -0.26
CA SER A 539 -23.13 -7.58 -0.41
C SER A 539 -24.03 -8.30 0.59
N LYS A 540 -24.93 -9.15 0.09
CA LYS A 540 -25.75 -10.10 0.89
C LYS A 540 -26.41 -9.48 2.15
N GLY A 541 -26.99 -8.27 2.04
CA GLY A 541 -27.73 -7.63 3.14
C GLY A 541 -26.87 -6.94 4.22
N ILE A 542 -25.55 -6.84 4.02
CA ILE A 542 -24.64 -6.08 4.88
C ILE A 542 -24.22 -4.82 4.13
N ASN A 543 -24.42 -3.64 4.75
CA ASN A 543 -23.96 -2.38 4.20
C ASN A 543 -22.42 -2.37 4.10
N SER A 544 -21.91 -1.77 3.02
CA SER A 544 -20.47 -1.51 2.92
C SER A 544 -20.03 -0.49 3.98
N PRO A 545 -18.86 -0.66 4.65
CA PRO A 545 -18.33 0.32 5.60
C PRO A 545 -18.22 1.73 5.03
N PHE A 546 -17.99 1.83 3.72
CA PHE A 546 -17.93 3.12 3.04
C PHE A 546 -19.31 3.79 2.93
N CYS A 547 -20.38 3.01 2.75
CA CYS A 547 -21.75 3.55 2.76
C CYS A 547 -22.13 4.04 4.15
N ASP A 548 -21.83 3.26 5.19
CA ASP A 548 -22.02 3.68 6.59
C ASP A 548 -21.19 4.92 6.90
N PHE A 549 -19.96 5.02 6.37
CA PHE A 549 -19.13 6.21 6.47
C PHE A 549 -19.81 7.43 5.88
N LEU A 550 -20.30 7.35 4.64
CA LEU A 550 -20.98 8.48 4.01
C LEU A 550 -22.25 8.88 4.75
N GLN A 551 -23.06 7.91 5.22
CA GLN A 551 -24.27 8.20 5.99
C GLN A 551 -23.94 8.94 7.30
N ASN A 552 -22.93 8.47 8.05
CA ASN A 552 -22.50 9.12 9.28
C ASN A 552 -21.93 10.53 9.04
N MET A 553 -21.30 10.77 7.88
CA MET A 553 -20.75 12.08 7.52
C MET A 553 -21.82 13.10 7.16
N LYS A 554 -22.95 12.68 6.55
CA LYS A 554 -24.06 13.59 6.16
C LYS A 554 -24.66 14.37 7.33
N GLY A 555 -24.58 13.86 8.56
CA GLY A 555 -25.04 14.56 9.77
C GLY A 555 -24.03 15.55 10.37
N ASN A 556 -22.81 15.65 9.83
CA ASN A 556 -21.75 16.48 10.39
C ASN A 556 -21.71 17.86 9.71
N ILE A 557 -21.89 18.93 10.48
CA ILE A 557 -21.83 20.34 10.00
C ILE A 557 -20.45 20.76 9.45
N LEU A 558 -19.39 20.01 9.75
CA LEU A 558 -18.04 20.24 9.26
C LEU A 558 -17.72 19.46 7.97
N TYR A 559 -18.66 18.65 7.50
CA TYR A 559 -18.58 17.89 6.26
C TYR A 559 -19.23 18.64 5.09
N GLN A 560 -18.58 18.61 3.93
CA GLN A 560 -19.13 19.07 2.67
C GLN A 560 -18.78 18.09 1.55
N ASN A 561 -19.75 17.80 0.68
CA ASN A 561 -19.53 17.05 -0.55
C ASN A 561 -19.41 18.03 -1.73
N ILE A 562 -18.36 17.90 -2.54
CA ILE A 562 -18.23 18.58 -3.82
C ILE A 562 -18.38 17.51 -4.90
N GLU A 563 -19.46 17.57 -5.66
CA GLU A 563 -19.71 16.66 -6.77
C GLU A 563 -19.18 17.26 -8.07
N LEU A 564 -18.34 16.50 -8.78
CA LEU A 564 -17.79 16.93 -10.06
C LEU A 564 -18.63 16.39 -11.21
N GLU A 565 -19.18 17.32 -11.98
CA GLU A 565 -19.88 17.04 -13.24
C GLU A 565 -18.91 16.96 -14.41
N ARG A 566 -19.36 16.43 -15.56
CA ARG A 566 -18.58 16.44 -16.80
C ARG A 566 -18.35 17.87 -17.28
N LEU A 567 -17.26 18.09 -18.02
CA LEU A 567 -17.03 19.40 -18.64
C LEU A 567 -18.12 19.67 -19.67
N ASN A 568 -18.65 20.88 -19.70
CA ASN A 568 -19.53 21.28 -20.79
C ASN A 568 -18.73 21.44 -22.09
N GLU A 569 -19.42 21.70 -23.19
CA GLU A 569 -18.81 21.87 -24.52
C GLU A 569 -17.78 23.01 -24.56
N ASN A 570 -18.04 24.12 -23.87
CA ASN A 570 -17.14 25.28 -23.81
C ASN A 570 -15.86 24.99 -23.03
N ASP A 571 -15.98 24.31 -21.89
CA ASP A 571 -14.85 23.89 -21.08
C ASP A 571 -14.04 22.80 -21.78
N THR A 572 -14.70 21.88 -22.49
CA THR A 572 -14.04 20.88 -23.34
C THR A 572 -13.23 21.55 -24.45
N SER A 573 -13.83 22.52 -25.13
CA SER A 573 -13.18 23.32 -26.16
C SER A 573 -11.98 24.09 -25.60
N SER A 574 -12.11 24.66 -24.41
CA SER A 574 -11.03 25.36 -23.70
C SER A 574 -9.89 24.42 -23.30
N LEU A 575 -10.20 23.20 -22.86
CA LEU A 575 -9.20 22.16 -22.56
C LEU A 575 -8.45 21.74 -23.83
N ILE A 576 -9.16 21.51 -24.93
CA ILE A 576 -8.56 21.16 -26.22
C ILE A 576 -7.67 22.31 -26.73
N LYS A 577 -8.13 23.55 -26.62
CA LYS A 577 -7.33 24.75 -26.96
C LYS A 577 -6.06 24.86 -26.11
N ASN A 578 -6.14 24.59 -24.81
CA ASN A 578 -4.97 24.64 -23.92
C ASN A 578 -3.92 23.57 -24.27
N VAL A 579 -4.35 22.39 -24.73
CA VAL A 579 -3.46 21.26 -25.04
C VAL A 579 -2.92 21.33 -26.47
N LEU A 580 -3.76 21.71 -27.45
CA LEU A 580 -3.45 21.66 -28.88
C LEU A 580 -3.30 23.04 -29.56
N ALA A 581 -3.59 24.14 -28.87
CA ALA A 581 -3.61 25.48 -29.46
C ALA A 581 -4.38 25.55 -30.79
N THR A 582 -5.48 24.77 -30.91
CA THR A 582 -6.25 24.61 -32.14
C THR A 582 -7.63 25.26 -32.03
N ASP A 583 -8.04 26.01 -33.05
CA ASP A 583 -9.33 26.71 -33.12
C ASP A 583 -10.36 25.95 -33.98
N ASN A 584 -10.16 24.65 -34.22
CA ASN A 584 -11.06 23.86 -35.05
C ASN A 584 -12.33 23.43 -34.29
N ASP A 585 -13.42 24.17 -34.48
CA ASP A 585 -14.71 23.95 -33.81
C ASP A 585 -15.34 22.58 -34.15
N LEU A 586 -15.16 22.06 -35.37
CA LEU A 586 -15.70 20.75 -35.77
C LEU A 586 -15.03 19.61 -35.02
N LEU A 587 -13.70 19.67 -34.87
CA LEU A 587 -12.91 18.71 -34.09
C LEU A 587 -13.29 18.78 -32.60
N GLN A 588 -13.43 20.00 -32.06
CA GLN A 588 -13.83 20.20 -30.66
C GLN A 588 -15.22 19.59 -30.38
N LYS A 589 -16.19 19.83 -31.27
CA LYS A 589 -17.53 19.22 -31.19
C LYS A 589 -17.52 17.71 -31.32
N GLN A 590 -16.75 17.15 -32.25
CA GLN A 590 -16.62 15.70 -32.37
C GLN A 590 -16.01 15.07 -31.12
N ILE A 591 -14.93 15.66 -30.57
CA ILE A 591 -14.34 15.16 -29.33
C ILE A 591 -15.32 15.28 -28.17
N TYR A 592 -16.05 16.39 -28.04
CA TYR A 592 -17.07 16.54 -27.00
C TYR A 592 -18.17 15.48 -27.11
N ASN A 593 -18.70 15.22 -28.32
CA ASN A 593 -19.76 14.24 -28.52
C ASN A 593 -19.31 12.79 -28.19
N GLU A 594 -18.07 12.43 -28.52
CA GLU A 594 -17.54 11.08 -28.27
C GLU A 594 -17.06 10.88 -26.82
N THR A 595 -16.61 11.96 -26.15
CA THR A 595 -16.09 11.89 -24.78
C THR A 595 -17.11 12.32 -23.72
N GLU A 596 -18.22 12.93 -24.17
CA GLU A 596 -19.27 13.53 -23.36
C GLU A 596 -18.72 14.48 -22.27
N GLY A 597 -17.55 15.09 -22.52
CA GLY A 597 -16.93 16.03 -21.58
C GLY A 597 -16.11 15.42 -20.44
N ASN A 598 -15.79 14.12 -20.45
CA ASN A 598 -14.91 13.53 -19.43
C ASN A 598 -13.43 13.94 -19.68
N PRO A 599 -12.75 14.67 -18.77
CA PRO A 599 -11.40 15.20 -18.99
C PRO A 599 -10.36 14.13 -19.34
N PHE A 600 -10.40 12.97 -18.67
CA PHE A 600 -9.50 11.88 -18.98
C PHE A 600 -9.72 11.37 -20.41
N PHE A 601 -10.99 11.28 -20.84
CA PHE A 601 -11.39 10.79 -22.17
C PHE A 601 -10.96 11.76 -23.27
N ILE A 602 -11.10 13.06 -23.01
CA ILE A 602 -10.61 14.11 -23.90
C ILE A 602 -9.10 13.97 -24.09
N LEU A 603 -8.31 13.95 -23.00
CA LEU A 603 -6.85 13.89 -23.08
C LEU A 603 -6.33 12.63 -23.78
N GLU A 604 -6.91 11.45 -23.50
CA GLU A 604 -6.49 10.22 -24.17
C GLU A 604 -6.87 10.21 -25.67
N THR A 605 -8.02 10.78 -26.03
CA THR A 605 -8.42 10.97 -27.43
C THR A 605 -7.44 11.89 -28.17
N LEU A 606 -7.03 12.99 -27.55
CA LEU A 606 -6.02 13.89 -28.13
C LEU A 606 -4.68 13.18 -28.34
N LYS A 607 -4.19 12.43 -27.33
CA LYS A 607 -2.97 11.62 -27.45
C LYS A 607 -3.07 10.60 -28.58
N PHE A 608 -4.23 9.97 -28.76
CA PHE A 608 -4.47 9.03 -29.85
C PHE A 608 -4.36 9.70 -31.23
N LEU A 609 -5.03 10.84 -31.43
CA LEU A 609 -5.01 11.59 -32.69
C LEU A 609 -3.59 12.04 -33.07
N ILE A 610 -2.79 12.44 -32.08
CA ILE A 610 -1.37 12.74 -32.26
C ILE A 610 -0.59 11.47 -32.64
N THR A 611 -0.75 10.39 -31.88
CA THR A 611 -0.03 9.11 -32.08
C THR A 611 -0.29 8.50 -33.46
N LYS A 612 -1.53 8.60 -33.97
CA LYS A 612 -1.91 8.13 -35.30
C LYS A 612 -1.51 9.07 -36.43
N LYS A 613 -0.83 10.18 -36.13
CA LYS A 613 -0.46 11.23 -37.09
C LYS A 613 -1.67 11.77 -37.84
N LEU A 614 -2.81 11.92 -37.17
CA LEU A 614 -4.01 12.56 -37.74
C LEU A 614 -3.97 14.09 -37.54
N LEU A 615 -3.24 14.53 -36.53
CA LEU A 615 -2.90 15.94 -36.28
C LEU A 615 -1.42 16.19 -36.63
N LYS A 616 -1.14 17.34 -37.27
CA LYS A 616 0.22 17.83 -37.53
C LYS A 616 0.38 19.22 -36.94
N LYS A 617 1.50 19.46 -36.29
CA LYS A 617 1.84 20.79 -35.79
C LYS A 617 2.34 21.69 -36.92
N LYS A 618 1.71 22.85 -37.09
CA LYS A 618 2.09 23.92 -38.03
C LYS A 618 2.02 25.25 -37.28
N ASP A 619 3.11 26.02 -37.27
CA ASP A 619 3.18 27.34 -36.61
C ASP A 619 2.68 27.34 -35.14
N GLN A 620 3.13 26.37 -34.34
CA GLN A 620 2.72 26.14 -32.93
C GLN A 620 1.26 25.70 -32.72
N LYS A 621 0.42 25.64 -33.76
CA LYS A 621 -0.96 25.13 -33.70
C LYS A 621 -1.05 23.71 -34.26
N TRP A 622 -1.92 22.87 -33.70
CA TRP A 622 -2.21 21.55 -34.26
C TRP A 622 -3.35 21.65 -35.29
N GLU A 623 -3.07 21.21 -36.51
CA GLU A 623 -4.03 21.18 -37.62
C GLU A 623 -4.27 19.73 -38.08
N LEU A 624 -5.48 19.44 -38.56
CA LEU A 624 -5.80 18.15 -39.16
C LEU A 624 -5.08 18.00 -40.49
N ILE A 625 -4.48 16.82 -40.72
CA ILE A 625 -3.69 16.58 -41.93
C ILE A 625 -4.56 16.50 -43.20
N ARG A 626 -5.89 16.33 -43.07
CA ARG A 626 -6.85 16.30 -44.19
C ARG A 626 -8.23 16.82 -43.79
N ASP A 627 -8.95 17.34 -44.80
CA ASP A 627 -10.34 17.83 -44.77
C ASP A 627 -11.36 16.67 -44.64
N GLN A 628 -11.14 15.77 -43.68
CA GLN A 628 -12.06 14.66 -43.40
C GLN A 628 -13.21 15.18 -42.55
N LYS A 629 -14.42 15.20 -43.13
CA LYS A 629 -15.67 15.56 -42.43
C LYS A 629 -15.99 14.67 -41.22
N LYS A 630 -15.33 13.52 -41.07
CA LYS A 630 -15.53 12.57 -39.97
C LYS A 630 -14.20 11.92 -39.60
N ILE A 631 -13.68 12.23 -38.42
CA ILE A 631 -12.50 11.56 -37.84
C ILE A 631 -13.02 10.31 -37.12
N GLU A 632 -12.47 9.14 -37.44
CA GLU A 632 -12.76 7.92 -36.68
C GLU A 632 -12.08 7.99 -35.31
N ILE A 633 -12.78 8.58 -34.34
CA ILE A 633 -12.41 8.57 -32.93
C ILE A 633 -12.97 7.28 -32.32
N PRO A 634 -12.15 6.41 -31.72
CA PRO A 634 -12.63 5.25 -30.99
C PRO A 634 -13.57 5.71 -29.85
N PRO A 635 -14.76 5.12 -29.71
CA PRO A 635 -15.83 5.67 -28.88
C PRO A 635 -15.56 5.59 -27.36
N ARG A 636 -14.54 4.85 -26.89
CA ARG A 636 -14.25 4.68 -25.44
C ARG A 636 -12.75 4.62 -25.14
N ILE A 637 -12.33 5.16 -23.98
CA ILE A 637 -10.95 5.02 -23.46
C ILE A 637 -10.50 3.56 -23.34
N HIS A 638 -11.44 2.69 -23.02
CA HIS A 638 -11.20 1.25 -22.98
C HIS A 638 -10.54 0.80 -24.29
N ASP A 639 -11.04 1.27 -25.42
CA ASP A 639 -10.56 0.93 -26.76
C ASP A 639 -9.19 1.57 -27.04
N LEU A 640 -8.90 2.75 -26.49
CA LEU A 640 -7.59 3.40 -26.60
C LEU A 640 -6.49 2.70 -25.78
N LEU A 641 -6.80 2.31 -24.54
CA LEU A 641 -5.89 1.52 -23.71
C LEU A 641 -5.69 0.13 -24.31
N LEU A 642 -6.77 -0.49 -24.80
CA LEU A 642 -6.72 -1.74 -25.57
C LEU A 642 -5.82 -1.62 -26.79
N LEU A 643 -5.86 -0.53 -27.54
CA LEU A 643 -4.97 -0.34 -28.68
C LEU A 643 -3.50 -0.31 -28.27
N ARG A 644 -3.13 0.30 -27.13
CA ARG A 644 -1.74 0.26 -26.63
C ARG A 644 -1.34 -1.12 -26.15
N ILE A 645 -2.25 -1.77 -25.44
CA ILE A 645 -2.12 -3.12 -24.92
C ILE A 645 -1.97 -4.15 -26.06
N ASN A 646 -2.74 -4.02 -27.14
CA ASN A 646 -2.76 -4.97 -28.26
C ASN A 646 -1.52 -4.86 -29.17
N ILE A 647 -0.72 -3.80 -29.01
CA ILE A 647 0.57 -3.63 -29.70
C ILE A 647 1.71 -4.35 -28.93
N LEU A 648 1.48 -4.75 -27.68
CA LEU A 648 2.45 -5.49 -26.88
C LEU A 648 2.81 -6.83 -27.54
N LYS A 649 4.08 -7.20 -27.48
CA LYS A 649 4.48 -8.57 -27.83
C LYS A 649 3.96 -9.52 -26.76
N GLU A 650 3.72 -10.78 -27.13
CA GLU A 650 3.20 -11.84 -26.24
C GLU A 650 3.95 -11.89 -24.89
N GLU A 651 5.27 -12.01 -24.91
CA GLU A 651 6.08 -12.02 -23.68
C GLU A 651 6.03 -10.69 -22.87
N GLU A 652 5.71 -9.55 -23.48
CA GLU A 652 5.53 -8.26 -22.77
C GLU A 652 4.13 -8.19 -22.13
N ARG A 653 3.13 -8.75 -22.81
CA ARG A 653 1.77 -8.90 -22.31
C ARG A 653 1.73 -9.82 -21.09
N ASP A 654 2.40 -10.98 -21.16
CA ASP A 654 2.46 -11.94 -20.04
C ASP A 654 3.06 -11.32 -18.76
N ILE A 655 4.07 -10.45 -18.92
CA ILE A 655 4.68 -9.74 -17.80
C ILE A 655 3.67 -8.80 -17.15
N LEU A 656 2.92 -8.03 -17.95
CA LEU A 656 1.92 -7.11 -17.44
C LEU A 656 0.70 -7.82 -16.85
N ASP A 657 0.28 -8.95 -17.42
CA ASP A 657 -0.79 -9.77 -16.87
C ASP A 657 -0.40 -10.34 -15.49
N CYS A 658 0.82 -10.87 -15.37
CA CYS A 658 1.36 -11.29 -14.08
C CYS A 658 1.44 -10.13 -13.07
N ALA A 659 2.02 -9.00 -13.49
CA ALA A 659 2.13 -7.79 -12.65
C ALA A 659 0.75 -7.28 -12.19
N CYS A 660 -0.23 -7.31 -13.09
CA CYS A 660 -1.59 -6.89 -12.85
C CYS A 660 -2.24 -7.68 -11.70
N VAL A 661 -1.96 -8.98 -11.61
CA VAL A 661 -2.48 -9.85 -10.54
C VAL A 661 -1.74 -9.63 -9.22
N ILE A 662 -0.43 -9.39 -9.25
CA ILE A 662 0.37 -9.13 -8.04
C ILE A 662 -0.12 -7.89 -7.29
N GLY A 663 -0.38 -6.78 -8.00
CA GLY A 663 -0.90 -5.55 -7.39
C GLY A 663 -0.53 -4.28 -8.14
N GLU A 664 -0.87 -3.11 -7.59
CA GLU A 664 -0.53 -1.82 -8.20
C GLU A 664 1.00 -1.54 -8.23
N GLU A 665 1.72 -2.04 -7.22
CA GLU A 665 3.18 -1.96 -7.09
C GLU A 665 3.73 -3.38 -7.01
N PHE A 666 4.77 -3.68 -7.78
CA PHE A 666 5.30 -5.04 -7.89
C PHE A 666 6.82 -5.05 -8.07
N SER A 667 7.44 -6.13 -7.59
CA SER A 667 8.88 -6.35 -7.74
C SER A 667 9.17 -7.21 -8.96
N SER A 668 10.27 -6.91 -9.65
CA SER A 668 10.72 -7.75 -10.77
C SER A 668 11.14 -9.16 -10.32
N GLU A 669 11.53 -9.35 -9.06
CA GLU A 669 11.92 -10.66 -8.53
C GLU A 669 10.71 -11.59 -8.40
N LEU A 670 9.56 -11.10 -7.92
CA LEU A 670 8.34 -11.93 -7.85
C LEU A 670 7.82 -12.30 -9.25
N ILE A 671 7.86 -11.37 -10.21
CA ILE A 671 7.49 -11.67 -11.61
C ILE A 671 8.42 -12.73 -12.20
N LYS A 672 9.72 -12.64 -11.95
CA LYS A 672 10.70 -13.64 -12.40
C LYS A 672 10.36 -15.03 -11.84
N GLU A 673 10.03 -15.12 -10.55
CA GLU A 673 9.71 -16.40 -9.90
C GLU A 673 8.39 -17.02 -10.42
N ILE A 674 7.41 -16.19 -10.82
CA ILE A 674 6.14 -16.66 -11.38
C ILE A 674 6.28 -17.03 -12.87
N THR A 675 6.94 -16.19 -13.67
CA THR A 675 7.05 -16.35 -15.13
C THR A 675 8.21 -17.26 -15.56
N GLY A 676 9.20 -17.50 -14.68
CA GLY A 676 10.41 -18.25 -15.01
C GLY A 676 11.36 -17.53 -15.97
N LEU A 677 11.11 -16.26 -16.29
CA LEU A 677 11.93 -15.49 -17.22
C LEU A 677 13.33 -15.22 -16.65
N ASN A 678 14.34 -15.18 -17.54
CA ASN A 678 15.67 -14.74 -17.14
C ASN A 678 15.64 -13.27 -16.68
N ARG A 679 16.26 -12.97 -15.53
CA ARG A 679 16.24 -11.64 -14.91
C ARG A 679 16.66 -10.50 -15.84
N LEU A 680 17.72 -10.68 -16.63
CA LEU A 680 18.18 -9.64 -17.56
C LEU A 680 17.17 -9.42 -18.70
N LYS A 681 16.53 -10.48 -19.19
CA LYS A 681 15.48 -10.37 -20.21
C LYS A 681 14.23 -9.67 -19.66
N LEU A 682 13.81 -10.02 -18.45
CA LEU A 682 12.68 -9.40 -17.77
C LEU A 682 12.89 -7.89 -17.58
N LEU A 683 14.04 -7.48 -17.04
CA LEU A 683 14.34 -6.05 -16.83
C LEU A 683 14.39 -5.27 -18.14
N LYS A 684 14.94 -5.85 -19.21
CA LYS A 684 14.92 -5.21 -20.55
C LYS A 684 13.51 -5.03 -21.09
N LYS A 685 12.62 -6.00 -20.86
CA LYS A 685 11.22 -5.91 -21.27
C LYS A 685 10.45 -4.90 -20.44
N LEU A 686 10.60 -4.91 -19.11
CA LEU A 686 10.00 -3.90 -18.22
C LEU A 686 10.44 -2.48 -18.62
N ASN A 687 11.73 -2.28 -18.90
CA ASN A 687 12.23 -1.00 -19.41
C ASN A 687 11.65 -0.64 -20.80
N ASN A 688 11.45 -1.62 -21.68
CA ASN A 688 10.77 -1.37 -22.96
C ASN A 688 9.30 -0.99 -22.74
N ILE A 689 8.61 -1.66 -21.80
CA ILE A 689 7.22 -1.36 -21.49
C ILE A 689 7.06 0.06 -20.92
N GLU A 690 7.96 0.45 -20.01
CA GLU A 690 8.05 1.79 -19.45
C GLU A 690 8.33 2.84 -20.54
N LYS A 691 9.41 2.67 -21.32
CA LYS A 691 9.87 3.70 -22.26
C LYS A 691 9.06 3.78 -23.56
N LYS A 692 8.55 2.66 -24.06
CA LYS A 692 7.88 2.59 -25.38
C LYS A 692 6.36 2.70 -25.27
N TYR A 693 5.76 2.09 -24.25
CA TYR A 693 4.31 2.02 -24.11
C TYR A 693 3.78 2.87 -22.95
N GLN A 694 4.65 3.35 -22.05
CA GLN A 694 4.31 4.19 -20.89
C GLN A 694 3.19 3.57 -20.03
N LEU A 695 3.20 2.24 -19.88
CA LEU A 695 2.17 1.53 -19.11
C LEU A 695 2.56 1.39 -17.63
N ILE A 696 3.84 1.49 -17.33
CA ILE A 696 4.44 1.34 -16.00
C ILE A 696 5.58 2.36 -15.84
N HIS A 697 5.94 2.67 -14.59
CA HIS A 697 7.14 3.42 -14.24
C HIS A 697 7.93 2.73 -13.12
N SER A 698 9.23 2.94 -13.11
CA SER A 698 10.15 2.40 -12.09
C SER A 698 10.45 3.44 -11.01
N SER A 699 10.41 3.02 -9.74
CA SER A 699 10.77 3.85 -8.58
C SER A 699 11.35 3.00 -7.46
N ASN A 700 12.54 3.37 -6.96
CA ASN A 700 13.20 2.71 -5.82
C ASN A 700 13.29 1.16 -5.92
N GLY A 701 13.54 0.63 -7.12
CA GLY A 701 13.65 -0.82 -7.35
C GLY A 701 12.33 -1.58 -7.49
N LEU A 702 11.19 -0.89 -7.39
CA LEU A 702 9.85 -1.41 -7.67
C LEU A 702 9.33 -0.82 -8.99
N PHE A 703 8.35 -1.51 -9.56
CA PHE A 703 7.58 -1.03 -10.71
C PHE A 703 6.15 -0.76 -10.27
N LYS A 704 5.52 0.22 -10.91
CA LYS A 704 4.15 0.62 -10.65
C LYS A 704 3.44 0.91 -11.96
N PHE A 705 2.14 0.61 -12.03
CA PHE A 705 1.33 1.03 -13.18
C PHE A 705 1.24 2.55 -13.23
N ASP A 706 1.41 3.12 -14.43
CA ASP A 706 1.40 4.57 -14.59
C ASP A 706 0.05 5.18 -14.18
N HIS A 707 -1.03 4.47 -14.50
CA HIS A 707 -2.36 4.76 -14.00
C HIS A 707 -3.10 3.48 -13.61
N SER A 708 -3.84 3.53 -12.50
CA SER A 708 -4.69 2.43 -12.03
C SER A 708 -5.69 1.89 -13.06
N LYS A 709 -6.14 2.71 -14.01
CA LYS A 709 -7.07 2.29 -15.06
C LYS A 709 -6.41 1.33 -16.06
N ILE A 710 -5.08 1.45 -16.27
CA ILE A 710 -4.32 0.52 -17.11
C ILE A 710 -4.41 -0.89 -16.53
N ARG A 711 -4.13 -1.02 -15.24
CA ARG A 711 -4.28 -2.28 -14.51
C ARG A 711 -5.72 -2.77 -14.54
N GLU A 712 -6.69 -1.89 -14.34
CA GLU A 712 -8.12 -2.25 -14.38
C GLU A 712 -8.52 -2.85 -15.74
N VAL A 713 -8.11 -2.22 -16.85
CA VAL A 713 -8.37 -2.72 -18.21
C VAL A 713 -7.61 -4.02 -18.46
N LEU A 714 -6.31 -4.11 -18.11
CA LEU A 714 -5.54 -5.35 -18.22
C LEU A 714 -6.22 -6.51 -17.48
N TYR A 715 -6.66 -6.26 -16.24
CA TYR A 715 -7.36 -7.23 -15.43
C TYR A 715 -8.70 -7.60 -16.05
N GLN A 716 -9.51 -6.64 -16.51
CA GLN A 716 -10.84 -6.87 -17.10
C GLN A 716 -10.80 -7.59 -18.45
N GLU A 717 -9.74 -7.42 -19.23
CA GLU A 717 -9.55 -8.06 -20.53
C GLU A 717 -8.89 -9.44 -20.43
N MET A 718 -8.21 -9.71 -19.32
CA MET A 718 -7.61 -11.02 -19.09
C MET A 718 -8.71 -12.09 -19.03
N VAL A 719 -8.52 -13.21 -19.73
CA VAL A 719 -9.46 -14.33 -19.67
C VAL A 719 -9.63 -14.82 -18.22
N PRO A 720 -10.86 -15.08 -17.71
CA PRO A 720 -11.09 -15.43 -16.31
C PRO A 720 -10.25 -16.62 -15.80
N GLU A 721 -10.05 -17.64 -16.63
CA GLU A 721 -9.23 -18.81 -16.32
C GLU A 721 -7.77 -18.43 -16.10
N LEU A 722 -7.24 -17.51 -16.92
CA LEU A 722 -5.88 -17.01 -16.81
C LEU A 722 -5.70 -16.16 -15.53
N ARG A 723 -6.71 -15.36 -15.16
CA ARG A 723 -6.70 -14.63 -13.87
C ARG A 723 -6.57 -15.61 -12.70
N LYS A 724 -7.38 -16.67 -12.70
CA LYS A 724 -7.35 -17.69 -11.64
C LYS A 724 -5.97 -18.33 -11.53
N GLU A 725 -5.37 -18.69 -12.68
CA GLU A 725 -4.04 -19.31 -12.72
C GLU A 725 -2.96 -18.36 -12.18
N TYR A 726 -2.92 -17.09 -12.62
CA TYR A 726 -1.95 -16.13 -12.08
C TYR A 726 -2.15 -15.87 -10.59
N HIS A 727 -3.39 -15.83 -10.10
CA HIS A 727 -3.67 -15.69 -8.68
C HIS A 727 -3.16 -16.92 -7.91
N PHE A 728 -3.36 -18.13 -8.43
CA PHE A 728 -2.83 -19.36 -7.85
C PHE A 728 -1.30 -19.38 -7.82
N LEU A 729 -0.64 -19.05 -8.93
CA LEU A 729 0.82 -19.00 -9.02
C LEU A 729 1.41 -17.96 -8.06
N THR A 730 0.78 -16.79 -7.96
CA THR A 730 1.18 -15.73 -7.03
C THR A 730 1.08 -16.23 -5.59
N ALA A 731 -0.06 -16.82 -5.20
CA ALA A 731 -0.27 -17.35 -3.85
C ALA A 731 0.74 -18.46 -3.52
N LYS A 732 0.96 -19.40 -4.45
CA LYS A 732 1.91 -20.49 -4.29
C LYS A 732 3.33 -19.98 -4.09
N LYS A 733 3.75 -18.96 -4.84
CA LYS A 733 5.09 -18.38 -4.69
C LYS A 733 5.26 -17.61 -3.39
N LEU A 734 4.23 -16.88 -2.96
CA LEU A 734 4.23 -16.25 -1.63
C LEU A 734 4.30 -17.31 -0.51
N GLU A 735 3.56 -18.42 -0.64
CA GLU A 735 3.58 -19.54 0.30
C GLU A 735 4.99 -20.17 0.36
N GLU A 736 5.66 -20.37 -0.78
CA GLU A 736 7.02 -20.92 -0.89
C GLU A 736 8.08 -19.98 -0.27
N ILE A 737 8.01 -18.69 -0.55
CA ILE A 737 8.98 -17.69 -0.04
C ILE A 737 8.86 -17.54 1.48
N HIS A 738 7.64 -17.61 2.01
CA HIS A 738 7.35 -17.38 3.43
C HIS A 738 7.05 -18.66 4.23
N GLN A 739 7.55 -19.84 3.80
CA GLN A 739 7.29 -21.13 4.47
C GLN A 739 7.57 -21.11 5.98
N ASN A 740 8.61 -20.39 6.41
CA ASN A 740 9.00 -20.29 7.82
C ASN A 740 8.17 -19.27 8.62
N ASN A 741 7.36 -18.42 7.96
CA ASN A 741 6.55 -17.40 8.62
C ASN A 741 5.28 -17.03 7.82
N LEU A 742 4.42 -18.02 7.54
CA LEU A 742 3.18 -17.84 6.79
C LEU A 742 2.21 -16.84 7.43
N ASN A 743 2.28 -16.66 8.75
CA ASN A 743 1.43 -15.71 9.48
C ASN A 743 1.64 -14.24 9.06
N GLN A 744 2.81 -13.91 8.50
CA GLN A 744 3.07 -12.56 7.95
C GLN A 744 2.30 -12.29 6.65
N VAL A 745 2.11 -13.32 5.82
CA VAL A 745 1.47 -13.20 4.49
C VAL A 745 0.08 -13.84 4.42
N VAL A 746 -0.46 -14.32 5.54
CA VAL A 746 -1.73 -15.06 5.61
C VAL A 746 -2.89 -14.36 4.90
N ASN A 747 -2.96 -13.03 5.00
CA ASN A 747 -4.04 -12.27 4.35
C ASN A 747 -3.84 -12.11 2.83
N GLN A 748 -2.59 -12.05 2.34
CA GLN A 748 -2.30 -12.06 0.90
C GLN A 748 -2.60 -13.44 0.33
N LEU A 749 -2.20 -14.50 1.04
CA LEU A 749 -2.50 -15.88 0.68
C LEU A 749 -4.01 -16.11 0.61
N SER A 750 -4.77 -15.66 1.61
CA SER A 750 -6.23 -15.80 1.60
C SER A 750 -6.86 -15.06 0.41
N TYR A 751 -6.42 -13.83 0.12
CA TYR A 751 -6.90 -13.06 -1.05
C TYR A 751 -6.59 -13.75 -2.38
N HIS A 752 -5.33 -14.13 -2.63
CA HIS A 752 -4.96 -14.72 -3.91
C HIS A 752 -5.52 -16.13 -4.09
N PHE A 753 -5.57 -16.97 -3.05
CA PHE A 753 -6.22 -18.29 -3.17
C PHE A 753 -7.75 -18.19 -3.32
N TYR A 754 -8.41 -17.22 -2.67
CA TYR A 754 -9.83 -16.96 -2.91
C TYR A 754 -10.09 -16.54 -4.35
N LYS A 755 -9.29 -15.61 -4.89
CA LYS A 755 -9.40 -15.15 -6.29
C LYS A 755 -9.03 -16.22 -7.32
N SER A 756 -8.23 -17.22 -6.95
CA SER A 756 -7.97 -18.36 -7.82
C SER A 756 -9.09 -19.40 -7.83
N GLN A 757 -10.14 -19.22 -7.01
CA GLN A 757 -11.25 -20.17 -6.84
C GLN A 757 -10.76 -21.58 -6.50
N ASN A 758 -9.72 -21.68 -5.67
CA ASN A 758 -9.19 -22.95 -5.19
C ASN A 758 -9.64 -23.16 -3.73
N PRO A 759 -10.77 -23.84 -3.47
CA PRO A 759 -11.32 -23.96 -2.12
C PRO A 759 -10.38 -24.70 -1.16
N GLU A 760 -9.66 -25.73 -1.63
CA GLU A 760 -8.72 -26.52 -0.81
C GLU A 760 -7.63 -25.67 -0.16
N LYS A 761 -7.14 -24.65 -0.88
CA LYS A 761 -6.16 -23.70 -0.35
C LYS A 761 -6.81 -22.46 0.25
N ALA A 762 -7.87 -21.93 -0.37
CA ALA A 762 -8.50 -20.68 0.06
C ALA A 762 -9.14 -20.79 1.44
N VAL A 763 -9.93 -21.84 1.68
CA VAL A 763 -10.70 -22.00 2.93
C VAL A 763 -9.79 -22.00 4.16
N PRO A 764 -8.72 -22.82 4.25
CA PRO A 764 -7.82 -22.79 5.40
C PRO A 764 -7.17 -21.42 5.65
N TYR A 765 -6.79 -20.70 4.59
CA TYR A 765 -6.16 -19.38 4.73
C TYR A 765 -7.17 -18.28 5.07
N LEU A 766 -8.40 -18.34 4.55
CA LEU A 766 -9.49 -17.42 4.90
C LEU A 766 -9.89 -17.59 6.37
N LEU A 767 -10.02 -18.83 6.86
CA LEU A 767 -10.32 -19.10 8.27
C LEU A 767 -9.18 -18.65 9.19
N LYS A 768 -7.91 -18.87 8.80
CA LYS A 768 -6.75 -18.36 9.54
C LYS A 768 -6.68 -16.83 9.56
N ALA A 769 -6.97 -16.17 8.44
CA ALA A 769 -7.04 -14.72 8.36
C ALA A 769 -8.20 -14.17 9.23
N GLY A 770 -9.37 -14.83 9.19
CA GLY A 770 -10.51 -14.55 10.06
C GLY A 770 -10.19 -14.70 11.54
N GLU A 771 -9.56 -15.80 11.95
CA GLU A 771 -9.12 -16.01 13.34
C GLU A 771 -8.05 -15.02 13.78
N LYS A 772 -7.11 -14.66 12.90
CA LYS A 772 -6.14 -13.59 13.16
C LYS A 772 -6.86 -12.26 13.39
N SER A 773 -7.75 -11.86 12.49
CA SER A 773 -8.54 -10.63 12.62
C SER A 773 -9.46 -10.65 13.84
N ARG A 774 -9.99 -11.81 14.21
CA ARG A 774 -10.83 -12.00 15.40
C ARG A 774 -10.04 -11.77 16.68
N LYS A 775 -8.82 -12.32 16.77
CA LYS A 775 -7.90 -12.09 17.90
C LYS A 775 -7.46 -10.64 18.01
N GLU A 776 -7.53 -9.89 16.92
CA GLU A 776 -7.24 -8.46 16.85
C GLU A 776 -8.50 -7.57 17.02
N TRP A 777 -9.68 -8.17 17.29
CA TRP A 777 -11.03 -7.56 17.31
C TRP A 777 -11.39 -6.72 16.08
N ALA A 778 -10.80 -7.02 14.92
CA ALA A 778 -11.19 -6.46 13.63
C ALA A 778 -12.48 -7.14 13.14
N ILE A 779 -13.61 -6.88 13.81
CA ILE A 779 -14.90 -7.61 13.63
C ILE A 779 -15.37 -7.57 12.17
N PHE A 780 -15.22 -6.44 11.48
CA PHE A 780 -15.68 -6.32 10.10
C PHE A 780 -14.85 -7.18 9.14
N GLU A 781 -13.53 -7.08 9.22
CA GLU A 781 -12.59 -7.88 8.42
C GLU A 781 -12.76 -9.37 8.72
N THR A 782 -12.97 -9.71 9.99
CA THR A 782 -13.30 -11.06 10.44
C THR A 782 -14.56 -11.58 9.74
N ILE A 783 -15.65 -10.80 9.76
CA ILE A 783 -16.90 -11.16 9.07
C ILE A 783 -16.65 -11.35 7.57
N GLN A 784 -15.89 -10.47 6.92
CA GLN A 784 -15.59 -10.58 5.49
C GLN A 784 -14.84 -11.88 5.15
N TYR A 785 -13.80 -12.23 5.89
CA TYR A 785 -13.04 -13.47 5.65
C TYR A 785 -13.92 -14.71 5.86
N TYR A 786 -14.76 -14.73 6.90
CA TYR A 786 -15.67 -15.84 7.16
C TYR A 786 -16.78 -15.94 6.10
N LEU A 787 -17.31 -14.83 5.59
CA LEU A 787 -18.29 -14.84 4.50
C LEU A 787 -17.67 -15.35 3.18
N GLN A 788 -16.43 -14.95 2.88
CA GLN A 788 -15.69 -15.48 1.73
C GLN A 788 -15.39 -16.98 1.89
N ALA A 789 -15.07 -17.43 3.11
CA ALA A 789 -14.86 -18.84 3.39
C ALA A 789 -16.16 -19.64 3.16
N LEU A 790 -17.31 -19.15 3.64
CA LEU A 790 -18.61 -19.80 3.40
C LEU A 790 -18.94 -19.91 1.92
N GLU A 791 -18.71 -18.85 1.14
CA GLU A 791 -18.92 -18.85 -0.31
C GLU A 791 -18.10 -19.97 -0.99
N MET A 792 -16.84 -20.17 -0.58
CA MET A 792 -15.98 -21.23 -1.14
C MET A 792 -16.34 -22.64 -0.66
N MET A 793 -17.09 -22.77 0.44
CA MET A 793 -17.60 -24.04 0.94
C MET A 793 -18.97 -24.42 0.36
N GLU A 794 -19.65 -23.51 -0.36
CA GLU A 794 -20.98 -23.77 -0.91
C GLU A 794 -20.97 -25.02 -1.82
N ASN A 795 -21.92 -25.92 -1.62
CA ASN A 795 -22.14 -27.14 -2.41
C ASN A 795 -21.07 -28.24 -2.29
N ASN A 796 -20.19 -28.20 -1.27
CA ASN A 796 -19.23 -29.28 -1.01
C ASN A 796 -19.41 -29.87 0.40
N GLU A 797 -19.88 -31.12 0.47
CA GLU A 797 -20.13 -31.83 1.73
C GLU A 797 -18.86 -32.07 2.57
N GLY A 798 -17.68 -32.06 1.93
CA GLY A 798 -16.39 -32.22 2.60
C GLY A 798 -16.06 -31.09 3.59
N TRP A 799 -16.76 -29.95 3.50
CA TRP A 799 -16.58 -28.79 4.39
C TRP A 799 -17.73 -28.59 5.39
N ASN A 800 -18.61 -29.58 5.57
CA ASN A 800 -19.79 -29.42 6.45
C ASN A 800 -19.43 -29.01 7.88
N HIS A 801 -18.33 -29.53 8.42
CA HIS A 801 -17.86 -29.18 9.76
C HIS A 801 -17.38 -27.73 9.84
N GLU A 802 -16.47 -27.33 8.93
CA GLU A 802 -15.93 -25.97 8.84
C GLU A 802 -17.03 -24.95 8.52
N ARG A 803 -17.99 -25.31 7.68
CA ARG A 803 -19.16 -24.48 7.33
C ARG A 803 -20.02 -24.22 8.55
N THR A 804 -20.35 -25.27 9.31
CA THR A 804 -21.14 -25.16 10.55
C THR A 804 -20.42 -24.27 11.57
N ALA A 805 -19.13 -24.54 11.81
CA ALA A 805 -18.31 -23.73 12.72
C ALA A 805 -18.24 -22.26 12.28
N THR A 806 -18.10 -22.00 10.99
CA THR A 806 -18.03 -20.64 10.44
C THR A 806 -19.35 -19.88 10.61
N LEU A 807 -20.49 -20.51 10.30
CA LEU A 807 -21.82 -19.92 10.50
C LEU A 807 -22.06 -19.59 11.98
N GLU A 808 -21.67 -20.49 12.89
CA GLU A 808 -21.79 -20.27 14.33
C GLU A 808 -20.90 -19.11 14.83
N VAL A 809 -19.67 -18.99 14.32
CA VAL A 809 -18.77 -17.88 14.65
C VAL A 809 -19.34 -16.55 14.14
N LEU A 810 -19.86 -16.51 12.91
CA LEU A 810 -20.52 -15.32 12.37
C LEU A 810 -21.74 -14.91 13.21
N GLY A 811 -22.59 -15.86 13.59
CA GLY A 811 -23.71 -15.61 14.50
C GLY A 811 -23.23 -15.01 15.83
N THR A 812 -22.15 -15.55 16.40
CA THR A 812 -21.57 -15.04 17.65
C THR A 812 -21.04 -13.62 17.50
N LEU A 813 -20.34 -13.31 16.40
CA LEU A 813 -19.81 -11.96 16.13
C LEU A 813 -20.91 -10.93 15.92
N LEU A 814 -21.97 -11.31 15.19
CA LEU A 814 -23.14 -10.44 14.98
C LEU A 814 -23.90 -10.20 16.29
N ALA A 815 -24.05 -11.24 17.13
CA ALA A 815 -24.65 -11.10 18.45
C ALA A 815 -23.85 -10.13 19.33
N LEU A 816 -22.51 -10.22 19.33
CA LEU A 816 -21.63 -9.27 20.03
C LEU A 816 -21.75 -7.82 19.50
N ASN A 817 -22.08 -7.63 18.22
CA ASN A 817 -22.35 -6.32 17.63
C ASN A 817 -23.81 -5.83 17.85
N ALA A 818 -24.61 -6.57 18.63
CA ALA A 818 -26.03 -6.33 18.87
C ALA A 818 -26.92 -6.45 17.60
N GLU A 819 -26.49 -7.21 16.60
CA GLU A 819 -27.30 -7.55 15.41
C GLU A 819 -27.96 -8.93 15.59
N HIS A 820 -28.81 -9.05 16.62
CA HIS A 820 -29.35 -10.34 17.06
C HIS A 820 -30.25 -11.04 16.04
N ASP A 821 -31.05 -10.30 15.27
CA ASP A 821 -31.88 -10.89 14.22
C ASP A 821 -31.03 -11.60 13.17
N LYS A 822 -29.97 -10.91 12.69
CA LYS A 822 -29.00 -11.52 11.76
C LYS A 822 -28.22 -12.65 12.43
N ALA A 823 -27.83 -12.50 13.70
CA ALA A 823 -27.15 -13.56 14.43
C ALA A 823 -27.98 -14.85 14.46
N ASN A 824 -29.29 -14.72 14.73
CA ASN A 824 -30.23 -15.83 14.72
C ASN A 824 -30.35 -16.48 13.34
N GLU A 825 -30.38 -15.70 12.25
CA GLU A 825 -30.36 -16.27 10.89
C GLU A 825 -29.11 -17.13 10.63
N PHE A 826 -27.94 -16.68 11.08
CA PHE A 826 -26.69 -17.44 10.94
C PHE A 826 -26.68 -18.69 11.81
N TYR A 827 -27.18 -18.63 13.04
CA TYR A 827 -27.33 -19.80 13.90
C TYR A 827 -28.29 -20.83 13.29
N GLN A 828 -29.44 -20.39 12.76
CA GLN A 828 -30.39 -21.28 12.10
C GLN A 828 -29.76 -21.98 10.89
N LYS A 829 -29.01 -21.25 10.07
CA LYS A 829 -28.25 -21.85 8.95
C LYS A 829 -27.22 -22.86 9.45
N ALA A 830 -26.55 -22.59 10.58
CA ALA A 830 -25.58 -23.51 11.17
C ALA A 830 -26.24 -24.80 11.70
N VAL A 831 -27.43 -24.71 12.28
CA VAL A 831 -28.21 -25.88 12.73
C VAL A 831 -28.59 -26.77 11.54
N VAL A 832 -28.99 -26.15 10.42
CA VAL A 832 -29.35 -26.88 9.19
C VAL A 832 -28.12 -27.51 8.52
N SER A 833 -26.92 -26.94 8.70
CA SER A 833 -25.70 -27.42 8.03
C SER A 833 -25.01 -28.63 8.67
N THR A 834 -25.48 -29.08 9.85
CA THR A 834 -24.91 -30.22 10.58
C THR A 834 -25.97 -31.30 10.84
N SER A 835 -25.56 -32.56 10.82
CA SER A 835 -26.37 -33.71 11.28
C SER A 835 -26.05 -34.14 12.72
N ASP A 836 -25.02 -33.55 13.34
CA ASP A 836 -24.62 -33.85 14.71
C ASP A 836 -25.57 -33.16 15.70
N GLU A 837 -26.39 -33.95 16.38
CA GLU A 837 -27.38 -33.47 17.36
C GLU A 837 -26.75 -32.73 18.55
N ILE A 838 -25.52 -33.06 18.95
CA ILE A 838 -24.82 -32.35 20.03
C ILE A 838 -24.46 -30.94 19.56
N ILE A 839 -23.98 -30.79 18.33
CA ILE A 839 -23.66 -29.48 17.75
C ILE A 839 -24.94 -28.68 17.50
N LYS A 840 -26.02 -29.32 17.04
CA LYS A 840 -27.33 -28.65 16.86
C LYS A 840 -27.85 -28.09 18.18
N ASP A 841 -27.93 -28.90 19.22
CA ASP A 841 -28.41 -28.48 20.54
C ASP A 841 -27.56 -27.30 21.07
N ARG A 842 -26.23 -27.40 20.95
CA ARG A 842 -25.29 -26.33 21.31
C ARG A 842 -25.62 -25.01 20.61
N ILE A 843 -25.85 -25.02 19.30
CA ILE A 843 -26.14 -23.82 18.51
C ILE A 843 -27.54 -23.29 18.79
N LEU A 844 -28.56 -24.16 18.88
CA LEU A 844 -29.94 -23.78 19.21
C LEU A 844 -30.01 -23.02 20.53
N ARG A 845 -29.22 -23.44 21.52
CA ARG A 845 -29.11 -22.76 22.82
C ARG A 845 -28.61 -21.31 22.71
N LYS A 846 -27.90 -20.92 21.64
CA LYS A 846 -27.39 -19.56 21.41
C LYS A 846 -28.41 -18.62 20.77
N ILE A 847 -29.50 -19.14 20.21
CA ILE A 847 -30.53 -18.36 19.52
C ILE A 847 -31.28 -17.50 20.54
N GLN A 848 -31.32 -16.18 20.29
CA GLN A 848 -32.05 -15.23 21.11
C GLN A 848 -33.54 -15.32 20.80
N ARG A 849 -34.37 -15.59 21.80
CA ARG A 849 -35.83 -15.53 21.68
C ARG A 849 -36.35 -14.27 22.38
N LYS A 850 -36.64 -13.22 21.62
CA LYS A 850 -37.25 -11.97 22.12
C LYS A 850 -38.70 -12.22 22.53
N LYS A 851 -39.07 -11.75 23.70
CA LYS A 851 -40.43 -11.74 24.23
C LYS A 851 -40.77 -10.34 24.74
N ILE A 852 -42.06 -10.04 24.78
CA ILE A 852 -42.58 -8.76 25.27
C ILE A 852 -43.70 -9.06 26.25
N VAL A 853 -43.63 -8.45 27.43
CA VAL A 853 -44.72 -8.45 28.42
C VAL A 853 -45.16 -7.01 28.66
N GLU A 854 -46.43 -6.79 28.94
CA GLU A 854 -46.96 -5.45 29.25
C GLU A 854 -47.18 -5.31 30.76
N ASN A 855 -46.72 -4.20 31.34
CA ASN A 855 -46.95 -3.86 32.74
C ASN A 855 -47.31 -2.38 32.86
N ASP A 856 -48.51 -2.08 33.37
CA ASP A 856 -49.00 -0.69 33.54
C ASP A 856 -48.92 0.14 32.24
N GLY A 857 -49.34 -0.46 31.12
CA GLY A 857 -49.29 0.17 29.79
C GLY A 857 -47.89 0.34 29.19
N VAL A 858 -46.84 -0.20 29.83
CA VAL A 858 -45.45 -0.16 29.35
C VAL A 858 -45.06 -1.54 28.83
N LYS A 859 -44.60 -1.61 27.57
CA LYS A 859 -44.07 -2.85 26.99
C LYS A 859 -42.62 -3.06 27.41
N LEU A 860 -42.37 -4.22 28.01
CA LEU A 860 -41.07 -4.65 28.52
C LEU A 860 -40.53 -5.77 27.66
N ALA A 861 -39.37 -5.55 27.05
CA ALA A 861 -38.64 -6.54 26.28
C ALA A 861 -37.72 -7.38 27.18
N TYR A 862 -37.80 -8.70 27.02
CA TYR A 862 -36.86 -9.63 27.63
C TYR A 862 -36.49 -10.74 26.65
N TYR A 863 -35.36 -11.38 26.90
CA TYR A 863 -34.74 -12.30 25.95
C TYR A 863 -34.41 -13.62 26.62
N VAL A 864 -34.81 -14.72 25.98
CA VAL A 864 -34.59 -16.09 26.49
C VAL A 864 -33.59 -16.82 25.60
N TYR A 865 -32.64 -17.51 26.24
CA TYR A 865 -31.61 -18.35 25.63
C TYR A 865 -31.51 -19.67 26.38
N GLY A 866 -30.95 -20.69 25.74
CA GLY A 866 -30.72 -21.98 26.39
C GLY A 866 -31.99 -22.66 26.90
N GLU A 867 -31.78 -23.70 27.72
CA GLU A 867 -32.81 -24.51 28.38
C GLU A 867 -32.29 -25.03 29.73
N GLY A 868 -33.20 -25.46 30.61
CA GLY A 868 -32.87 -25.98 31.95
C GLY A 868 -33.16 -24.97 33.07
N GLU A 869 -32.37 -25.02 34.15
CA GLU A 869 -32.56 -24.17 35.33
C GLU A 869 -32.47 -22.67 34.95
N PRO A 870 -33.46 -21.84 35.32
CA PRO A 870 -33.57 -20.46 34.87
C PRO A 870 -32.65 -19.53 35.65
N THR A 871 -31.75 -18.86 34.94
CA THR A 871 -30.89 -17.80 35.46
C THR A 871 -31.28 -16.46 34.86
N ILE A 872 -31.80 -15.56 35.70
CA ILE A 872 -32.14 -14.20 35.28
C ILE A 872 -30.96 -13.28 35.56
N PHE A 873 -30.51 -12.59 34.53
CA PHE A 873 -29.46 -11.61 34.59
C PHE A 873 -30.06 -10.20 34.56
N LEU A 874 -30.03 -9.53 35.71
CA LEU A 874 -30.58 -8.21 35.92
C LEU A 874 -29.47 -7.15 36.01
N LEU A 875 -29.57 -6.15 35.14
CA LEU A 875 -28.65 -5.01 35.11
C LEU A 875 -29.25 -3.78 35.75
N ALA A 876 -28.40 -2.76 35.89
CA ALA A 876 -28.89 -1.41 36.06
C ALA A 876 -29.71 -0.98 34.83
N PHE A 877 -30.83 -0.31 35.08
CA PHE A 877 -31.75 0.29 34.11
C PHE A 877 -31.12 1.35 33.16
N HIS A 878 -29.81 1.51 33.11
CA HIS A 878 -29.15 2.41 32.15
C HIS A 878 -28.36 1.67 31.10
N ALA A 879 -28.20 0.37 31.29
CA ALA A 879 -27.60 -0.53 30.34
C ALA A 879 -28.65 -1.49 29.78
N THR A 880 -28.38 -1.97 28.57
CA THR A 880 -29.23 -2.96 27.91
C THR A 880 -28.81 -4.37 28.30
N ALA A 881 -29.70 -5.33 28.06
CA ALA A 881 -29.45 -6.77 28.19
C ALA A 881 -28.14 -7.23 27.52
N GLU A 882 -27.67 -6.48 26.51
CA GLU A 882 -26.45 -6.74 25.76
C GLU A 882 -25.21 -6.85 26.62
N LEU A 883 -25.11 -6.12 27.76
CA LEU A 883 -23.97 -6.20 28.70
C LEU A 883 -23.72 -7.62 29.22
N TRP A 884 -24.70 -8.52 29.14
CA TRP A 884 -24.57 -9.92 29.54
C TRP A 884 -24.18 -10.86 28.41
N ILE A 885 -24.02 -10.42 27.16
CA ILE A 885 -23.70 -11.31 26.04
C ILE A 885 -22.53 -12.28 26.31
N PRO A 886 -21.41 -11.86 26.96
CA PRO A 886 -20.34 -12.80 27.30
C PRO A 886 -20.79 -13.93 28.25
N GLN A 887 -21.67 -13.61 29.20
CA GLN A 887 -22.29 -14.58 30.12
C GLN A 887 -23.34 -15.42 29.39
N VAL A 888 -24.22 -14.81 28.59
CA VAL A 888 -25.23 -15.51 27.80
C VAL A 888 -24.58 -16.57 26.91
N THR A 889 -23.50 -16.22 26.22
CA THR A 889 -22.77 -17.15 25.32
C THR A 889 -22.22 -18.36 26.09
N TYR A 890 -21.89 -18.19 27.36
CA TYR A 890 -21.37 -19.25 28.22
C TYR A 890 -22.49 -20.08 28.89
N PHE A 891 -23.42 -19.41 29.58
CA PHE A 891 -24.43 -20.03 30.42
C PHE A 891 -25.60 -20.59 29.62
N SER A 892 -25.96 -20.04 28.45
CA SER A 892 -27.04 -20.59 27.62
C SER A 892 -26.77 -22.04 27.20
N GLN A 893 -25.50 -22.42 27.14
CA GLN A 893 -25.05 -23.77 26.79
C GLN A 893 -25.38 -24.79 27.89
N LYS A 894 -25.67 -24.34 29.10
CA LYS A 894 -25.84 -25.17 30.30
C LYS A 894 -27.16 -24.93 31.04
N HIS A 895 -27.72 -23.73 30.91
CA HIS A 895 -28.87 -23.23 31.67
C HIS A 895 -29.80 -22.43 30.76
N LYS A 896 -31.06 -22.28 31.20
CA LYS A 896 -31.97 -21.29 30.60
C LYS A 896 -31.51 -19.92 31.10
N VAL A 897 -31.19 -19.03 30.18
CA VAL A 897 -30.70 -17.69 30.50
C VAL A 897 -31.74 -16.67 30.07
N ILE A 898 -32.08 -15.75 30.97
CA ILE A 898 -33.03 -14.67 30.71
C ILE A 898 -32.34 -13.34 30.97
N THR A 899 -32.34 -12.45 29.98
CA THR A 899 -31.85 -11.07 30.12
C THR A 899 -32.99 -10.09 29.87
N ILE A 900 -32.97 -8.95 30.55
CA ILE A 900 -34.08 -7.99 30.57
C ILE A 900 -33.59 -6.62 30.13
N ASP A 901 -34.34 -5.97 29.23
CA ASP A 901 -34.28 -4.52 29.06
C ASP A 901 -35.32 -3.91 30.01
N MET A 902 -34.87 -3.22 31.06
CA MET A 902 -35.79 -2.53 31.97
C MET A 902 -36.56 -1.43 31.24
N ARG A 903 -37.70 -0.99 31.78
CA ARG A 903 -38.38 0.21 31.26
C ARG A 903 -37.38 1.37 31.14
N GLY A 904 -37.47 2.11 30.05
CA GLY A 904 -36.52 3.18 29.73
C GLY A 904 -35.29 2.75 28.94
N THR A 905 -34.97 1.45 28.82
CA THR A 905 -33.79 0.96 28.09
C THR A 905 -34.11 0.08 26.90
N GLY A 906 -33.10 -0.05 26.02
CA GLY A 906 -33.08 -1.06 24.97
C GLY A 906 -34.35 -1.06 24.13
N GLU A 907 -34.96 -2.23 23.98
CA GLU A 907 -36.19 -2.42 23.21
C GLU A 907 -37.47 -2.22 24.02
N SER A 908 -37.36 -1.97 25.33
CA SER A 908 -38.50 -1.63 26.18
C SER A 908 -38.97 -0.20 25.94
N ASP A 909 -40.23 0.06 26.25
CA ASP A 909 -40.82 1.39 26.16
C ASP A 909 -40.10 2.38 27.09
N LYS A 910 -40.11 3.65 26.70
CA LYS A 910 -39.36 4.76 27.34
C LYS A 910 -40.31 5.82 27.90
N PRO A 911 -41.17 5.48 28.88
CA PRO A 911 -42.20 6.38 29.36
C PRO A 911 -41.60 7.61 30.09
N SER A 912 -42.31 8.73 30.09
CA SER A 912 -41.87 9.95 30.80
C SER A 912 -42.13 9.91 32.32
N GLY A 913 -42.77 8.85 32.83
CA GLY A 913 -43.20 8.67 34.23
C GLY A 913 -42.06 8.46 35.23
N GLU A 914 -42.41 7.98 36.43
CA GLU A 914 -41.45 7.74 37.51
C GLU A 914 -40.70 6.40 37.35
N TYR A 915 -39.45 6.38 37.84
CA TYR A 915 -38.51 5.25 37.77
C TYR A 915 -38.11 4.77 39.17
N THR A 916 -39.08 4.68 40.08
CA THR A 916 -38.86 4.23 41.46
C THR A 916 -38.50 2.75 41.51
N SER A 917 -37.97 2.30 42.63
CA SER A 917 -37.63 0.91 42.83
C SER A 917 -38.87 0.01 42.91
N GLU A 918 -40.01 0.49 43.38
CA GLU A 918 -41.30 -0.22 43.37
C GLU A 918 -41.76 -0.53 41.95
N VAL A 919 -41.69 0.47 41.06
CA VAL A 919 -42.08 0.33 39.65
C VAL A 919 -41.20 -0.73 38.96
N HIS A 920 -39.89 -0.67 39.17
CA HIS A 920 -38.97 -1.67 38.61
C HIS A 920 -39.14 -3.07 39.20
N VAL A 921 -39.50 -3.18 40.50
CA VAL A 921 -39.83 -4.49 41.10
C VAL A 921 -41.10 -5.06 40.48
N SER A 922 -42.11 -4.22 40.21
CA SER A 922 -43.32 -4.64 39.50
C SER A 922 -43.01 -5.15 38.10
N ASP A 923 -42.12 -4.49 37.35
CA ASP A 923 -41.71 -4.95 36.01
C ASP A 923 -41.05 -6.31 36.04
N VAL A 924 -40.08 -6.47 36.94
CA VAL A 924 -39.36 -7.72 37.13
C VAL A 924 -40.33 -8.84 37.51
N LYS A 925 -41.33 -8.54 38.35
CA LYS A 925 -42.39 -9.48 38.70
C LYS A 925 -43.20 -9.91 37.49
N SER A 926 -43.68 -8.95 36.68
CA SER A 926 -44.45 -9.27 35.47
C SER A 926 -43.67 -10.13 34.49
N ILE A 927 -42.36 -9.91 34.36
CA ILE A 927 -41.48 -10.75 33.53
C ILE A 927 -41.31 -12.16 34.12
N ILE A 928 -41.05 -12.27 35.42
CA ILE A 928 -40.90 -13.57 36.10
C ILE A 928 -42.19 -14.40 36.06
N ASP A 929 -43.35 -13.74 36.17
CA ASP A 929 -44.63 -14.42 36.05
C ASP A 929 -44.90 -14.90 34.62
N ASP A 930 -44.54 -14.10 33.61
CA ASP A 930 -44.65 -14.48 32.19
C ASP A 930 -43.71 -15.63 31.80
N THR A 931 -42.59 -15.82 32.51
CA THR A 931 -41.68 -16.94 32.19
C THR A 931 -42.16 -18.29 32.73
N THR A 932 -43.12 -18.30 33.67
CA THR A 932 -43.66 -19.50 34.34
C THR A 932 -42.61 -20.37 35.04
N ASP A 933 -41.43 -19.79 35.32
CA ASP A 933 -40.29 -20.49 35.89
C ASP A 933 -40.31 -20.48 37.43
N ASP A 934 -39.86 -21.58 38.02
CA ASP A 934 -39.55 -21.72 39.46
C ASP A 934 -38.05 -22.01 39.66
N ASN A 935 -37.58 -21.95 40.91
CA ASN A 935 -36.18 -22.17 41.30
C ASN A 935 -35.18 -21.25 40.58
N ILE A 936 -35.56 -20.00 40.35
CA ILE A 936 -34.80 -19.00 39.60
C ILE A 936 -33.52 -18.60 40.34
N ILE A 937 -32.42 -18.56 39.60
CA ILE A 937 -31.16 -17.97 40.05
C ILE A 937 -31.12 -16.51 39.61
N PHE A 938 -30.97 -15.60 40.56
CA PHE A 938 -30.97 -14.17 40.25
C PHE A 938 -29.55 -13.60 40.27
N VAL A 939 -29.05 -13.10 39.13
CA VAL A 939 -27.74 -12.46 39.01
C VAL A 939 -27.94 -10.98 38.76
N ALA A 940 -27.63 -10.14 39.75
CA ALA A 940 -28.03 -8.74 39.72
C ALA A 940 -26.87 -7.80 40.06
N SER A 941 -26.72 -6.72 39.29
CA SER A 941 -25.63 -5.74 39.46
C SER A 941 -26.12 -4.32 39.69
N PHE A 942 -25.35 -3.51 40.43
CA PHE A 942 -25.62 -2.09 40.67
C PHE A 942 -27.04 -1.85 41.20
N VAL A 943 -27.86 -1.08 40.47
CA VAL A 943 -29.24 -0.82 40.85
C VAL A 943 -30.13 -2.05 40.63
N GLY A 944 -29.79 -2.90 39.65
CA GLY A 944 -30.41 -4.22 39.51
C GLY A 944 -30.28 -5.04 40.80
N ALA A 945 -29.15 -4.95 41.52
CA ALA A 945 -28.98 -5.63 42.80
C ALA A 945 -29.97 -5.12 43.87
N ARG A 946 -30.26 -3.81 43.89
CA ARG A 946 -31.24 -3.21 44.80
C ARG A 946 -32.66 -3.69 44.49
N ILE A 947 -33.01 -3.71 43.20
CA ILE A 947 -34.29 -4.22 42.71
C ILE A 947 -34.44 -5.71 43.05
N ALA A 948 -33.40 -6.52 42.82
CA ALA A 948 -33.39 -7.94 43.13
C ALA A 948 -33.57 -8.20 44.64
N ILE A 949 -32.90 -7.42 45.51
CA ILE A 949 -33.09 -7.52 46.96
C ILE A 949 -34.55 -7.23 47.33
N LYS A 950 -35.12 -6.13 46.85
CA LYS A 950 -36.53 -5.79 47.12
C LYS A 950 -37.48 -6.86 46.62
N TYR A 951 -37.23 -7.38 45.41
CA TYR A 951 -38.00 -8.48 44.84
C TYR A 951 -37.93 -9.72 45.73
N VAL A 952 -36.73 -10.19 46.07
CA VAL A 952 -36.53 -11.38 46.91
C VAL A 952 -37.19 -11.21 48.27
N THR A 953 -37.14 -10.02 48.88
CA THR A 953 -37.77 -9.80 50.19
C THR A 953 -39.31 -9.76 50.15
N ASN A 954 -39.91 -9.51 49.00
CA ASN A 954 -41.36 -9.42 48.83
C ASN A 954 -41.95 -10.66 48.13
N TYR A 955 -41.15 -11.38 47.33
CA TYR A 955 -41.58 -12.43 46.41
C TYR A 955 -40.52 -13.56 46.31
N SER A 956 -40.06 -14.09 47.45
CA SER A 956 -38.96 -15.07 47.50
C SER A 956 -39.29 -16.45 46.93
N GLU A 957 -40.57 -16.81 46.81
CA GLU A 957 -41.01 -18.20 46.54
C GLU A 957 -40.40 -18.82 45.28
N LYS A 958 -40.19 -18.01 44.24
CA LYS A 958 -39.63 -18.46 42.96
C LYS A 958 -38.10 -18.40 42.89
N ILE A 959 -37.42 -17.80 43.87
CA ILE A 959 -35.97 -17.54 43.79
C ILE A 959 -35.19 -18.55 44.66
N SER A 960 -34.30 -19.33 44.03
CA SER A 960 -33.49 -20.34 44.71
C SER A 960 -32.15 -19.81 45.21
N LYS A 961 -31.51 -18.89 44.46
CA LYS A 961 -30.18 -18.33 44.76
C LYS A 961 -30.09 -16.88 44.31
N LEU A 962 -29.28 -16.10 45.03
CA LEU A 962 -29.07 -14.67 44.77
C LEU A 962 -27.58 -14.37 44.58
N ILE A 963 -27.23 -13.67 43.51
CA ILE A 963 -25.87 -13.23 43.22
C ILE A 963 -25.89 -11.72 43.07
N LEU A 964 -25.18 -11.03 43.96
CA LEU A 964 -25.16 -9.58 44.05
C LEU A 964 -23.79 -9.05 43.64
N LEU A 965 -23.77 -8.20 42.63
CA LEU A 965 -22.57 -7.54 42.15
C LEU A 965 -22.63 -6.05 42.46
N SER A 966 -21.61 -5.52 43.13
CA SER A 966 -21.17 -4.13 42.90
C SER A 966 -22.27 -3.08 43.09
N PHE A 967 -22.88 -3.08 44.27
CA PHE A 967 -23.92 -2.12 44.67
C PHE A 967 -23.60 -1.50 46.04
N ASN A 968 -24.39 -0.50 46.45
CA ASN A 968 -24.38 0.05 47.80
C ASN A 968 -25.79 -0.07 48.40
N PRO A 969 -25.96 -0.68 49.60
CA PRO A 969 -27.28 -0.83 50.22
C PRO A 969 -27.79 0.44 50.92
N GLY A 970 -26.92 1.36 51.31
CA GLY A 970 -27.32 2.61 51.97
C GLY A 970 -27.59 3.77 51.00
N PRO A 971 -28.20 4.86 51.47
CA PRO A 971 -28.30 6.10 50.71
C PRO A 971 -26.91 6.67 50.40
N VAL A 972 -26.76 7.35 49.25
CA VAL A 972 -25.47 7.85 48.79
C VAL A 972 -24.80 8.79 49.80
N ASN A 973 -25.60 9.58 50.53
CA ASN A 973 -25.12 10.52 51.55
C ASN A 973 -24.52 9.84 52.80
N THR A 974 -24.75 8.54 52.98
CA THR A 974 -24.15 7.73 54.06
C THR A 974 -22.83 7.09 53.65
N THR A 975 -22.38 7.29 52.41
CA THR A 975 -21.12 6.74 51.91
C THR A 975 -19.93 7.44 52.59
N PRO A 976 -18.95 6.71 53.14
CA PRO A 976 -17.77 7.33 53.74
C PRO A 976 -17.04 8.23 52.74
N GLY A 977 -16.74 9.47 53.15
CA GLY A 977 -16.11 10.48 52.29
C GLY A 977 -17.05 11.19 51.30
N PHE A 978 -18.38 11.08 51.48
CA PHE A 978 -19.36 11.82 50.69
C PHE A 978 -19.23 13.34 50.87
N ASN A 979 -19.21 14.08 49.76
CA ASN A 979 -19.20 15.55 49.74
C ASN A 979 -20.49 16.03 49.06
N LYS A 980 -21.41 16.59 49.86
CA LYS A 980 -22.72 17.05 49.38
C LYS A 980 -22.62 18.09 48.27
N LYS A 981 -21.75 19.09 48.42
CA LYS A 981 -21.59 20.16 47.43
C LYS A 981 -21.08 19.60 46.09
N ALA A 982 -20.08 18.72 46.13
CA ALA A 982 -19.55 18.07 44.93
C ALA A 982 -20.60 17.16 44.27
N PHE A 983 -21.43 16.48 45.06
CA PHE A 983 -22.53 15.66 44.57
C PHE A 983 -23.62 16.51 43.90
N ASP A 984 -24.03 17.62 44.52
CA ASP A 984 -25.05 18.53 43.98
C ASP A 984 -24.57 19.18 42.66
N GLU A 985 -23.31 19.65 42.60
CA GLU A 985 -22.70 20.18 41.38
C GLU A 985 -22.59 19.11 40.27
N PHE A 986 -22.24 17.88 40.65
CA PHE A 986 -22.18 16.74 39.73
C PHE A 986 -23.57 16.39 39.20
N HIS A 987 -24.59 16.36 40.06
CA HIS A 987 -25.98 16.13 39.69
C HIS A 987 -26.48 17.20 38.71
N GLU A 988 -26.27 18.48 39.03
CA GLU A 988 -26.69 19.59 38.16
C GLU A 988 -26.02 19.51 36.77
N ARG A 989 -24.73 19.18 36.75
CA ARG A 989 -23.98 18.98 35.50
C ARG A 989 -24.45 17.76 34.73
N ALA A 990 -24.82 16.67 35.41
CA ALA A 990 -25.38 15.47 34.82
C ALA A 990 -26.72 15.75 34.11
N VAL A 991 -27.59 16.51 34.76
CA VAL A 991 -28.89 16.92 34.21
C VAL A 991 -28.69 17.82 32.98
N LYS A 992 -27.77 18.80 33.05
CA LYS A 992 -27.51 19.75 31.96
C LYS A 992 -26.75 19.16 30.78
N ASN A 993 -25.88 18.18 31.02
CA ASN A 993 -25.10 17.51 29.99
C ASN A 993 -25.04 15.99 30.23
N PRO A 994 -26.12 15.27 29.89
CA PRO A 994 -26.19 13.84 30.16
C PRO A 994 -25.17 13.00 29.38
N SER A 995 -24.81 13.40 28.16
CA SER A 995 -23.76 12.70 27.39
C SER A 995 -22.38 12.83 28.03
N TRP A 996 -22.08 13.99 28.65
CA TRP A 996 -20.87 14.15 29.47
C TRP A 996 -20.87 13.18 30.65
N TYR A 997 -22.00 13.03 31.34
CA TYR A 997 -22.12 12.08 32.45
C TYR A 997 -21.82 10.66 31.99
N THR A 998 -22.47 10.16 30.94
CA THR A 998 -22.29 8.77 30.49
C THR A 998 -20.82 8.49 30.18
N LYS A 999 -20.12 9.43 29.55
CA LYS A 999 -18.69 9.34 29.27
C LYS A 999 -17.86 9.33 30.56
N HIS A 1000 -18.07 10.29 31.47
CA HIS A 1000 -17.33 10.37 32.74
C HIS A 1000 -17.59 9.18 33.67
N PHE A 1001 -18.83 8.70 33.74
CA PHE A 1001 -19.19 7.52 34.52
C PHE A 1001 -18.42 6.30 34.03
N LEU A 1002 -18.42 6.02 32.72
CA LEU A 1002 -17.68 4.88 32.16
C LEU A 1002 -16.16 5.02 32.37
N GLU A 1003 -15.61 6.23 32.23
CA GLU A 1003 -14.20 6.52 32.51
C GLU A 1003 -13.84 6.23 33.97
N SER A 1004 -14.72 6.60 34.92
CA SER A 1004 -14.52 6.34 36.35
C SER A 1004 -14.79 4.89 36.74
N ALA A 1005 -15.79 4.25 36.14
CA ALA A 1005 -16.26 2.91 36.45
C ALA A 1005 -15.23 1.85 36.03
N VAL A 1006 -14.60 2.05 34.88
CA VAL A 1006 -13.57 1.18 34.35
C VAL A 1006 -12.32 2.04 34.15
N PRO A 1007 -11.51 2.33 35.17
CA PRO A 1007 -10.37 3.24 35.03
C PRO A 1007 -9.23 2.63 34.19
N ASP A 1008 -9.11 1.30 34.17
CA ASP A 1008 -8.04 0.59 33.48
C ASP A 1008 -8.08 0.85 31.95
N PRO A 1009 -6.96 1.32 31.36
CA PRO A 1009 -6.84 1.55 29.92
C PRO A 1009 -7.04 0.29 29.07
N ARG A 1010 -6.77 -0.91 29.59
CA ARG A 1010 -6.90 -2.18 28.85
C ARG A 1010 -8.34 -2.47 28.43
N PHE A 1011 -9.33 -1.93 29.14
CA PHE A 1011 -10.76 -2.17 28.88
C PHE A 1011 -11.42 -1.03 28.09
N ARG A 1012 -10.66 -0.30 27.28
CA ARG A 1012 -11.19 0.80 26.45
C ARG A 1012 -12.26 0.36 25.44
N ALA A 1013 -12.12 -0.80 24.79
CA ALA A 1013 -13.17 -1.37 23.91
C ALA A 1013 -14.48 -1.60 24.67
N LEU A 1014 -14.38 -2.19 25.86
CA LEU A 1014 -15.49 -2.39 26.78
C LEU A 1014 -16.18 -1.05 27.14
N LYS A 1015 -15.40 -0.01 27.47
CA LYS A 1015 -15.95 1.33 27.75
C LYS A 1015 -16.74 1.89 26.56
N LYS A 1016 -16.24 1.76 25.33
CA LYS A 1016 -16.95 2.27 24.15
C LYS A 1016 -18.19 1.45 23.81
N TRP A 1017 -18.12 0.14 23.91
CA TRP A 1017 -19.28 -0.71 23.70
C TRP A 1017 -20.34 -0.44 24.77
N GLY A 1018 -19.94 -0.31 26.03
CA GLY A 1018 -20.79 0.17 27.13
C GLY A 1018 -21.40 1.53 26.83
N LEU A 1019 -20.64 2.48 26.26
CA LEU A 1019 -21.16 3.78 25.83
C LEU A 1019 -22.22 3.65 24.72
N LYS A 1020 -21.99 2.81 23.70
CA LYS A 1020 -22.97 2.57 22.62
C LYS A 1020 -24.25 1.93 23.16
N SER A 1021 -24.12 0.95 24.07
CA SER A 1021 -25.26 0.32 24.76
C SER A 1021 -26.03 1.34 25.60
N MET A 1022 -25.33 2.14 26.41
CA MET A 1022 -25.96 3.15 27.28
C MET A 1022 -26.59 4.31 26.49
N GLN A 1023 -26.10 4.63 25.29
CA GLN A 1023 -26.70 5.64 24.41
C GLN A 1023 -28.07 5.22 23.84
N LYS A 1024 -28.46 3.95 23.95
CA LYS A 1024 -29.82 3.49 23.60
C LYS A 1024 -30.87 3.94 24.63
N THR A 1025 -30.44 4.37 25.80
CA THR A 1025 -31.28 4.93 26.86
C THR A 1025 -31.32 6.45 26.71
N PRO A 1026 -32.51 7.08 26.61
CA PRO A 1026 -32.60 8.53 26.58
C PRO A 1026 -31.93 9.14 27.82
N PRO A 1027 -31.05 10.15 27.66
CA PRO A 1027 -30.22 10.57 28.78
C PRO A 1027 -30.98 11.22 29.95
N GLU A 1028 -32.16 11.80 29.68
CA GLU A 1028 -33.05 12.34 30.72
C GLU A 1028 -33.66 11.24 31.58
N ILE A 1029 -34.08 10.14 30.96
CA ILE A 1029 -34.61 8.95 31.65
C ILE A 1029 -33.52 8.33 32.52
N PHE A 1030 -32.32 8.24 31.97
CA PHE A 1030 -31.16 7.74 32.69
C PHE A 1030 -30.87 8.51 33.99
N VAL A 1031 -30.80 9.83 33.91
CA VAL A 1031 -30.58 10.71 35.06
C VAL A 1031 -31.69 10.52 36.09
N LYS A 1032 -32.95 10.62 35.68
CA LYS A 1032 -34.10 10.42 36.57
C LYS A 1032 -34.05 9.08 37.30
N SER A 1033 -33.69 8.02 36.58
CA SER A 1033 -33.68 6.68 37.13
C SER A 1033 -32.46 6.35 38.00
N ILE A 1034 -31.29 6.99 37.82
CA ILE A 1034 -30.19 6.84 38.79
C ILE A 1034 -30.53 7.50 40.11
N PHE A 1035 -30.96 8.74 40.05
CA PHE A 1035 -31.14 9.53 41.26
C PHE A 1035 -32.32 9.04 42.11
N SER A 1036 -33.37 8.48 41.49
CA SER A 1036 -34.48 7.85 42.24
C SER A 1036 -34.05 6.67 43.14
N HIS A 1037 -32.93 6.00 42.85
CA HIS A 1037 -32.44 4.88 43.65
C HIS A 1037 -31.31 5.25 44.62
N MET A 1038 -30.67 6.41 44.44
CA MET A 1038 -29.50 6.83 45.23
C MET A 1038 -29.86 7.26 46.65
N ASP A 1039 -31.08 7.73 46.90
CA ASP A 1039 -31.52 8.22 48.21
C ASP A 1039 -32.22 7.16 49.06
N GLU A 1040 -32.53 6.00 48.49
CA GLU A 1040 -33.23 4.94 49.19
C GLU A 1040 -32.29 4.14 50.11
N ASP A 1041 -32.79 3.73 51.28
CA ASP A 1041 -32.09 2.85 52.21
C ASP A 1041 -32.67 1.43 52.19
N ILE A 1042 -31.93 0.46 51.62
CA ILE A 1042 -32.34 -0.95 51.58
C ILE A 1042 -31.64 -1.80 52.64
N ARG A 1043 -30.82 -1.21 53.52
CA ARG A 1043 -30.16 -1.93 54.62
C ARG A 1043 -31.14 -2.72 55.52
N PRO A 1044 -32.35 -2.20 55.85
CA PRO A 1044 -33.32 -2.96 56.65
C PRO A 1044 -33.82 -4.26 55.98
N LEU A 1045 -33.68 -4.38 54.65
CA LEU A 1045 -34.14 -5.53 53.88
C LEU A 1045 -33.12 -6.68 53.88
N LEU A 1046 -31.83 -6.38 54.08
CA LEU A 1046 -30.75 -7.37 53.95
C LEU A 1046 -30.92 -8.57 54.88
N LYS A 1047 -31.36 -8.34 56.12
CA LYS A 1047 -31.60 -9.40 57.12
C LYS A 1047 -32.79 -10.32 56.80
N LYS A 1048 -33.64 -9.93 55.85
CA LYS A 1048 -34.79 -10.74 55.41
C LYS A 1048 -34.42 -11.74 54.31
N ILE A 1049 -33.19 -11.68 53.79
CA ILE A 1049 -32.72 -12.58 52.74
C ILE A 1049 -32.30 -13.91 53.38
N ASN A 1050 -33.07 -14.96 53.10
CA ASN A 1050 -32.88 -16.31 53.66
C ASN A 1050 -32.47 -17.37 52.61
N ILE A 1051 -32.00 -16.93 51.45
CA ILE A 1051 -31.57 -17.81 50.35
C ILE A 1051 -30.06 -17.75 50.17
N PRO A 1052 -29.41 -18.82 49.64
CA PRO A 1052 -27.99 -18.82 49.35
C PRO A 1052 -27.59 -17.59 48.51
N THR A 1053 -26.67 -16.80 49.04
CA THR A 1053 -26.28 -15.52 48.44
C THR A 1053 -24.78 -15.43 48.19
N LEU A 1054 -24.38 -15.00 46.99
CA LEU A 1054 -22.99 -14.70 46.62
C LEU A 1054 -22.81 -13.19 46.40
N ILE A 1055 -21.80 -12.61 47.02
CA ILE A 1055 -21.41 -11.21 46.89
C ILE A 1055 -20.13 -11.11 46.06
N LEU A 1056 -20.16 -10.33 44.98
CA LEU A 1056 -19.01 -10.13 44.08
C LEU A 1056 -18.58 -8.66 44.06
N GLU A 1057 -17.30 -8.42 44.33
CA GLU A 1057 -16.74 -7.07 44.47
C GLU A 1057 -15.30 -6.99 43.90
N GLY A 1058 -14.84 -5.81 43.48
CA GLY A 1058 -13.45 -5.55 43.08
C GLY A 1058 -12.65 -4.78 44.15
N ASP A 1059 -11.35 -5.06 44.28
CA ASP A 1059 -10.47 -4.48 45.30
C ASP A 1059 -10.03 -3.03 45.05
N LYS A 1060 -10.27 -2.48 43.84
CA LYS A 1060 -10.00 -1.06 43.54
C LYS A 1060 -11.18 -0.14 43.85
N THR A 1061 -12.27 -0.68 44.40
CA THR A 1061 -13.40 0.13 44.86
C THR A 1061 -13.14 0.65 46.26
N ARG A 1062 -13.43 1.94 46.50
CA ARG A 1062 -13.27 2.51 47.85
C ARG A 1062 -14.14 1.77 48.86
N PHE A 1063 -13.57 1.49 50.02
CA PHE A 1063 -14.25 0.82 51.14
C PHE A 1063 -14.84 -0.56 50.79
N TYR A 1064 -14.24 -1.26 49.81
CA TYR A 1064 -14.75 -2.56 49.36
C TYR A 1064 -14.78 -3.60 50.49
N LEU A 1065 -13.78 -3.62 51.37
CA LEU A 1065 -13.70 -4.57 52.48
C LEU A 1065 -14.79 -4.33 53.52
N GLU A 1066 -14.98 -3.08 53.96
CA GLU A 1066 -16.00 -2.70 54.92
C GLU A 1066 -17.39 -3.02 54.37
N LYS A 1067 -17.61 -2.73 53.08
CA LYS A 1067 -18.87 -3.03 52.42
C LYS A 1067 -19.15 -4.53 52.32
N VAL A 1068 -18.18 -5.33 51.88
CA VAL A 1068 -18.33 -6.78 51.78
C VAL A 1068 -18.57 -7.40 53.15
N LYS A 1069 -17.80 -6.99 54.17
CA LYS A 1069 -18.00 -7.44 55.56
C LYS A 1069 -19.40 -7.11 56.07
N TYR A 1070 -19.85 -5.87 55.88
CA TYR A 1070 -21.19 -5.45 56.27
C TYR A 1070 -22.26 -6.30 55.60
N LEU A 1071 -22.17 -6.52 54.28
CA LEU A 1071 -23.12 -7.36 53.55
C LEU A 1071 -23.12 -8.80 54.06
N GLN A 1072 -21.95 -9.38 54.39
CA GLN A 1072 -21.86 -10.73 54.95
C GLN A 1072 -22.43 -10.85 56.36
N GLU A 1073 -22.31 -9.80 57.18
CA GLU A 1073 -22.91 -9.75 58.51
C GLU A 1073 -24.44 -9.60 58.45
N GLN A 1074 -24.96 -8.85 57.47
CA GLN A 1074 -26.40 -8.64 57.34
C GLN A 1074 -27.12 -9.77 56.58
N ILE A 1075 -26.46 -10.41 55.62
CA ILE A 1075 -27.01 -11.53 54.84
C ILE A 1075 -26.38 -12.83 55.37
N LEU A 1076 -27.05 -13.45 56.33
CA LEU A 1076 -26.59 -14.66 57.01
C LEU A 1076 -26.30 -15.78 56.02
N GLY A 1077 -25.13 -16.41 56.16
CA GLY A 1077 -24.69 -17.52 55.30
C GLY A 1077 -24.18 -17.13 53.91
N SER A 1078 -24.13 -15.82 53.59
CA SER A 1078 -23.62 -15.37 52.30
C SER A 1078 -22.11 -15.61 52.10
N LYS A 1079 -21.74 -15.87 50.85
CA LYS A 1079 -20.35 -16.03 50.40
C LYS A 1079 -19.90 -14.76 49.69
N ALA A 1080 -18.60 -14.49 49.68
CA ALA A 1080 -18.06 -13.33 48.98
C ALA A 1080 -16.78 -13.68 48.21
N TYR A 1081 -16.64 -13.13 47.00
CA TYR A 1081 -15.41 -13.19 46.22
C TYR A 1081 -14.96 -11.80 45.81
N ILE A 1082 -13.67 -11.52 45.98
CA ILE A 1082 -13.06 -10.22 45.68
C ILE A 1082 -12.11 -10.38 44.49
N PHE A 1083 -12.42 -9.70 43.39
CA PHE A 1083 -11.55 -9.66 42.23
C PHE A 1083 -10.37 -8.71 42.45
N ARG A 1084 -9.16 -9.21 42.17
CA ARG A 1084 -7.92 -8.44 42.31
C ARG A 1084 -7.65 -7.52 41.13
N ASP A 1085 -7.08 -6.36 41.45
CA ASP A 1085 -6.62 -5.32 40.53
C ASP A 1085 -7.67 -4.74 39.59
N ILE A 1086 -8.94 -4.77 39.98
CA ILE A 1086 -10.04 -4.18 39.20
C ILE A 1086 -11.05 -3.45 40.09
N GLY A 1087 -11.73 -2.47 39.51
CA GLY A 1087 -12.89 -1.83 40.12
C GLY A 1087 -14.14 -2.71 40.02
N SER A 1088 -15.16 -2.38 40.81
CA SER A 1088 -16.38 -3.19 40.90
C SER A 1088 -17.36 -3.01 39.74
N CYS A 1089 -17.20 -1.98 38.91
CA CYS A 1089 -18.10 -1.83 37.78
C CYS A 1089 -17.78 -2.86 36.69
N PHE A 1090 -18.80 -3.52 36.10
CA PHE A 1090 -18.62 -4.45 34.98
C PHE A 1090 -17.62 -5.60 35.24
N LEU A 1091 -17.59 -6.14 36.47
CA LEU A 1091 -16.75 -7.30 36.83
C LEU A 1091 -16.91 -8.47 35.83
N ASN A 1092 -18.16 -8.69 35.41
CA ASN A 1092 -18.55 -9.71 34.44
C ASN A 1092 -17.87 -9.55 33.07
N MET A 1093 -17.36 -8.36 32.76
CA MET A 1093 -16.71 -8.06 31.48
C MET A 1093 -15.21 -7.83 31.62
N GLN A 1094 -14.76 -7.28 32.75
CA GLN A 1094 -13.33 -7.08 33.02
C GLN A 1094 -12.59 -8.41 33.32
N ARG A 1095 -13.31 -9.41 33.83
CA ARG A 1095 -12.78 -10.75 34.17
C ARG A 1095 -13.74 -11.86 33.75
N THR A 1096 -14.25 -11.82 32.51
CA THR A 1096 -15.30 -12.73 31.99
C THR A 1096 -15.10 -14.20 32.36
N ASN A 1097 -13.94 -14.78 32.07
CA ASN A 1097 -13.72 -16.21 32.32
C ASN A 1097 -13.78 -16.54 33.82
N LYS A 1098 -13.00 -15.81 34.63
CA LYS A 1098 -12.97 -16.01 36.08
C LYS A 1098 -14.33 -15.74 36.73
N PHE A 1099 -15.05 -14.73 36.23
CA PHE A 1099 -16.42 -14.43 36.66
C PHE A 1099 -17.36 -15.60 36.37
N ASN A 1100 -17.31 -16.14 35.14
CA ASN A 1100 -18.14 -17.29 34.75
C ASN A 1100 -17.79 -18.54 35.58
N ASP A 1101 -16.51 -18.80 35.87
CA ASP A 1101 -16.07 -19.93 36.69
C ASP A 1101 -16.64 -19.86 38.11
N ILE A 1102 -16.52 -18.69 38.76
CA ILE A 1102 -17.02 -18.46 40.12
C ILE A 1102 -18.55 -18.59 40.16
N LEU A 1103 -19.22 -17.97 39.19
CA LEU A 1103 -20.67 -18.00 39.11
C LEU A 1103 -21.18 -19.42 38.88
N GLU A 1104 -20.58 -20.18 37.94
CA GLU A 1104 -20.95 -21.58 37.69
C GLU A 1104 -20.71 -22.46 38.92
N GLN A 1105 -19.60 -22.26 39.62
CA GLN A 1105 -19.32 -23.00 40.84
C GLN A 1105 -20.42 -22.77 41.88
N PHE A 1106 -20.74 -21.51 42.17
CA PHE A 1106 -21.76 -21.17 43.15
C PHE A 1106 -23.15 -21.64 42.73
N ILE A 1107 -23.48 -21.55 41.43
CA ILE A 1107 -24.72 -22.08 40.87
C ILE A 1107 -24.82 -23.59 41.14
N LYS A 1108 -23.75 -24.36 41.01
CA LYS A 1108 -23.78 -25.81 41.23
C LYS A 1108 -23.80 -26.21 42.71
N THR A 1109 -23.01 -25.56 43.55
CA THR A 1109 -22.74 -26.06 44.91
C THR A 1109 -23.30 -25.19 46.04
N GLY A 1110 -23.67 -23.93 45.75
CA GLY A 1110 -23.94 -22.93 46.79
C GLY A 1110 -22.67 -22.47 47.54
N GLU A 1111 -21.49 -22.92 47.12
CA GLU A 1111 -20.20 -22.69 47.76
C GLU A 1111 -19.18 -22.14 46.74
N ILE A 1112 -18.13 -21.49 47.26
CA ILE A 1112 -16.96 -21.06 46.48
C ILE A 1112 -15.69 -21.62 47.14
N LEU A 1113 -14.72 -22.10 46.35
CA LEU A 1113 -13.45 -22.57 46.91
C LEU A 1113 -12.68 -21.36 47.47
N LYS A 1114 -12.10 -21.50 48.67
CA LYS A 1114 -11.19 -20.48 49.22
C LYS A 1114 -9.90 -20.49 48.41
N GLU A 1115 -9.63 -19.40 47.68
CA GLU A 1115 -8.33 -19.11 47.05
C GLU A 1115 -7.43 -18.27 47.96
#